data_AF-A0A8S4BS96-F1
#
_entry.id   AF-A0A8S4BS96-F1
#
_cell.length_a   1.000
_cell.length_b   1.000
_cell.length_c   1.000
_cell.angle_alpha   90.00
_cell.angle_beta   90.00
_cell.angle_gamma   90.00
#
_symmetry.space_group_name_H-M   'P 1'
#
loop_
_entity.id
_entity.type
_entity.pdbx_description
1 polymer ?
#
loop_
_entity_poly.entity_id
_entity_poly.type
_entity_poly.pdbx_seq_one_letter_code
_entity_poly.pdbx_strand_id
1 'polypeptide(L)'
;MFFFAGLQECPQILPSTQIYIPAGVMRPITLLAQNLPQPQSGQRNYECIFHIQGSTHSVPALRFNSSSIQCQKTTYDYEGADISDLPVDLSVVWNGNFVIDNPFNIQAHLYKCRALRDSCGMCLKADPRFECGWCVQDRKCSLRQECTGGGNSHLPLQLAEGGGWMHATSGNSRCTHPKITKLLPETGPRQGGTRVTIWGENLGLQFRDIQMGVRLGKVPCVPMEEEYVSAERIVCLLNDATSYRVQEAQVEVCVRDCINDYRALSPRPFTFVTPYFARVQPSQGPISGGTRVTIEGSYLNAGSYVSVRIGPQPCHFKRRNAREIVCVTPAGLAAGASSVLVDIDDAELRNPEVKFNYTEDPTVLRIEPDWSIASGGTLLTVSGTNLATIREPKIRAKYGQAESFHNCTVYNNSVMVCLAPSVADSDLGFSETGTGPDEIGFYMDNVNALVVVNETFSYYPDPVFEPLSPSGVLELKPTSPLILKGRNLIPAAPGNNRLNYTVLIGETPCVLTLSESQLLCEWPNLTGQHKVTIRAGGFEYSPGTLHIYSDSLLTLPAIIGIGGGGGLLLLVIIAVLIAYKRKSRDADRTLKRLQLQMDNLESRVALECKEAFAELQTDIHELTQELDGAGIPFLDYRTYAMRVLFPGIEDHPVLKEMEVRVQANVEKALTLFGQLLTKKHFLLTFIRTLEAQRSFSMRDRGNVASLIMTALQGEMEYATGVLKQLLSDLIDRNLESKNHPKLLLRRTESVAEKMLTNWFTFLLYKFLKECAGEPLFMLYCAIKQQMEKGPIDAITGEARYSLSEDKLIRQQIDYKTLTLHCVNPENENAAEVTVKCLNCDTITQVKEKLLDAVYKGSPYSQRSKASDMDLEWRQGRMARIILQDEDVTTKIDNDWKRLNTLAHYQVTDGSVIALVPKQNSAYNISNSSTFTKSLSRYESMLRTASSPDSLRSRTPMITPDLESGTKLWHLVKNHDHSDQREGDRGSKMVSEIYLTRLLATKGTLQKFVDDLFETIFSTAHRGSALPLAIKYMFDFLDEQADKHSITDYDVRHTWKSNCLPLRFWVNVIKNPQFVFDIHKNSITDACLSVVAQTFMDSCSTSEHKLGKDSPSNKLLYAKDIPNYKNWVERYYSDISRMPAISDQDMSAYLAEQSRLHLSQFNSMSALHEIYTYIVKYKDEILSALQKDDQSRRQRLRGKLEQVIDTMALAS
;
A
#
# COMPACT_ATOMS: atom_id res chain seq x y z
N MET A 1 41.93 -12.73 55.43
CA MET A 1 42.98 -12.77 54.39
C MET A 1 43.48 -14.21 54.35
N PHE A 2 42.97 -15.04 53.45
CA PHE A 2 43.52 -16.38 53.21
C PHE A 2 44.38 -16.27 51.94
N PHE A 3 45.70 -16.35 52.10
CA PHE A 3 46.63 -16.54 50.99
C PHE A 3 46.58 -18.02 50.62
N PHE A 4 46.05 -18.35 49.44
CA PHE A 4 46.25 -19.67 48.83
C PHE A 4 47.55 -19.65 48.02
N ALA A 5 48.37 -20.68 48.18
CA ALA A 5 49.68 -20.78 47.57
C ALA A 5 49.54 -21.41 46.16
N GLY A 6 49.37 -20.57 45.15
CA GLY A 6 49.41 -20.96 43.73
C GLY A 6 48.05 -21.20 43.07
N LEU A 7 47.99 -20.99 41.75
CA LEU A 7 46.79 -21.10 40.90
C LEU A 7 46.06 -22.46 40.99
N GLN A 8 46.74 -23.53 41.43
CA GLN A 8 46.17 -24.88 41.56
C GLN A 8 45.41 -25.13 42.88
N GLU A 9 45.49 -24.22 43.85
CA GLU A 9 44.85 -24.37 45.17
C GLU A 9 43.56 -23.55 45.31
N CYS A 10 43.18 -22.74 44.32
CA CYS A 10 41.95 -21.96 44.35
C CYS A 10 40.70 -22.85 44.17
N PRO A 11 39.58 -22.54 44.86
CA PRO A 11 38.30 -23.21 44.63
C PRO A 11 37.77 -22.93 43.22
N GLN A 12 37.57 -23.97 42.42
CA GLN A 12 37.14 -23.85 41.02
C GLN A 12 36.13 -24.92 40.61
N ILE A 13 35.22 -24.59 39.70
CA ILE A 13 34.29 -25.54 39.07
C ILE A 13 35.01 -26.27 37.93
N LEU A 14 34.86 -27.60 37.88
CA LEU A 14 35.45 -28.46 36.86
C LEU A 14 34.43 -28.79 35.75
N PRO A 15 34.88 -28.97 34.50
CA PRO A 15 34.00 -29.34 33.39
C PRO A 15 33.52 -30.79 33.59
N SER A 16 32.22 -30.95 33.83
CA SER A 16 31.64 -32.23 34.25
C SER A 16 30.74 -32.90 33.20
N THR A 17 30.43 -32.21 32.09
CA THR A 17 29.36 -32.40 31.07
C THR A 17 28.44 -31.18 31.07
N GLN A 18 27.97 -30.72 29.90
CA GLN A 18 27.02 -29.61 29.78
C GLN A 18 25.74 -29.90 30.60
N ILE A 19 25.25 -28.90 31.33
CA ILE A 19 24.13 -29.04 32.27
C ILE A 19 22.84 -28.73 31.53
N TYR A 20 21.97 -29.72 31.33
CA TYR A 20 20.68 -29.55 30.66
C TYR A 20 19.53 -29.68 31.66
N ILE A 21 18.71 -28.64 31.77
CA ILE A 21 17.63 -28.55 32.75
C ILE A 21 16.30 -28.36 32.01
N PRO A 22 15.37 -29.31 32.11
CA PRO A 22 14.03 -29.12 31.55
C PRO A 22 13.28 -28.05 32.34
N ALA A 23 12.70 -27.08 31.62
CA ALA A 23 11.95 -26.00 32.21
C ALA A 23 10.70 -26.53 32.94
N GLY A 24 10.41 -25.98 34.13
CA GLY A 24 9.26 -26.36 34.95
C GLY A 24 9.41 -27.69 35.72
N VAL A 25 10.50 -28.43 35.54
CA VAL A 25 10.70 -29.74 36.19
C VAL A 25 11.70 -29.63 37.34
N MET A 26 11.33 -30.16 38.51
CA MET A 26 12.20 -30.18 39.68
C MET A 26 13.34 -31.19 39.49
N ARG A 27 14.59 -30.74 39.34
CA ARG A 27 15.80 -31.60 39.33
C ARG A 27 16.93 -31.00 40.19
N PRO A 28 17.71 -31.83 40.93
CA PRO A 28 18.92 -31.36 41.58
C PRO A 28 20.05 -31.19 40.55
N ILE A 29 20.91 -30.20 40.76
CA ILE A 29 22.06 -29.93 39.88
C ILE A 29 23.31 -30.24 40.67
N THR A 30 24.19 -31.09 40.13
CA THR A 30 25.46 -31.44 40.76
C THR A 30 26.61 -30.91 39.91
N LEU A 31 27.47 -30.13 40.54
CA LEU A 31 28.64 -29.51 39.93
C LEU A 31 29.89 -30.17 40.48
N LEU A 32 30.77 -30.64 39.59
CA LEU A 32 32.11 -31.04 40.00
C LEU A 32 32.95 -29.80 40.26
N ALA A 33 33.74 -29.83 41.32
CA ALA A 33 34.61 -28.73 41.70
C ALA A 33 35.87 -29.26 42.38
N GLN A 34 36.86 -28.39 42.58
CA GLN A 34 38.09 -28.72 43.28
C GLN A 34 38.37 -27.68 44.37
N ASN A 35 39.08 -28.09 45.42
CA ASN A 35 39.54 -27.22 46.51
C ASN A 35 38.41 -26.48 47.26
N LEU A 36 37.22 -27.09 47.36
CA LEU A 36 36.07 -26.46 48.02
C LEU A 36 36.29 -26.25 49.54
N PRO A 37 36.13 -25.02 50.07
CA PRO A 37 36.17 -24.72 51.49
C PRO A 37 35.18 -25.54 52.34
N GLN A 38 35.57 -25.91 53.56
CA GLN A 38 34.65 -26.52 54.52
C GLN A 38 33.97 -25.44 55.38
N PRO A 39 32.62 -25.38 55.44
CA PRO A 39 31.93 -24.40 56.26
C PRO A 39 32.20 -24.63 57.76
N GLN A 40 32.57 -23.58 58.50
CA GLN A 40 32.71 -23.60 59.97
C GLN A 40 31.46 -23.05 60.67
N SER A 41 31.26 -23.38 61.96
CA SER A 41 30.09 -22.92 62.74
C SER A 41 29.93 -21.39 62.71
N GLY A 42 28.79 -20.92 62.17
CA GLY A 42 28.46 -19.49 62.02
C GLY A 42 28.63 -18.92 60.61
N GLN A 43 29.18 -19.67 59.65
CA GLN A 43 29.28 -19.27 58.25
C GLN A 43 28.06 -19.73 57.44
N ARG A 44 27.66 -18.95 56.41
CA ARG A 44 26.59 -19.35 55.48
C ARG A 44 27.10 -20.43 54.52
N ASN A 45 26.23 -21.39 54.19
CA ASN A 45 26.53 -22.48 53.26
C ASN A 45 26.70 -21.98 51.81
N TYR A 46 26.92 -22.90 50.87
CA TYR A 46 27.01 -22.58 49.45
C TYR A 46 25.64 -22.20 48.87
N GLU A 47 25.63 -21.34 47.87
CA GLU A 47 24.46 -20.97 47.08
C GLU A 47 24.80 -21.04 45.58
N CYS A 48 23.92 -21.65 44.80
CA CYS A 48 23.98 -21.65 43.33
C CYS A 48 23.10 -20.52 42.81
N ILE A 49 23.68 -19.62 42.02
CA ILE A 49 23.01 -18.44 41.49
C ILE A 49 22.90 -18.58 39.96
N PHE A 50 21.68 -18.51 39.46
CA PHE A 50 21.35 -18.59 38.03
C PHE A 50 20.84 -17.24 37.53
N HIS A 51 21.37 -16.77 36.41
CA HIS A 51 20.95 -15.51 35.78
C HIS A 51 20.08 -15.78 34.56
N ILE A 52 18.76 -15.74 34.73
CA ILE A 52 17.77 -16.09 33.70
C ILE A 52 17.10 -14.79 33.24
N GLN A 53 17.34 -14.35 32.00
CA GLN A 53 16.70 -13.18 31.37
C GLN A 53 16.68 -11.91 32.27
N GLY A 54 17.80 -11.64 32.96
CA GLY A 54 17.93 -10.47 33.85
C GLY A 54 17.39 -10.66 35.27
N SER A 55 16.79 -11.82 35.58
CA SER A 55 16.40 -12.22 36.93
C SER A 55 17.42 -13.17 37.55
N THR A 56 17.76 -12.93 38.82
CA THR A 56 18.73 -13.75 39.57
C THR A 56 17.99 -14.72 40.49
N HIS A 57 18.21 -16.03 40.29
CA HIS A 57 17.65 -17.10 41.11
C HIS A 57 18.74 -17.72 41.98
N SER A 58 18.70 -17.48 43.30
CA SER A 58 19.60 -18.11 44.27
C SER A 58 18.96 -19.36 44.88
N VAL A 59 19.68 -20.47 44.86
CA VAL A 59 19.26 -21.76 45.40
C VAL A 59 20.30 -22.27 46.40
N PRO A 60 19.90 -22.67 47.62
CA PRO A 60 20.83 -23.25 48.59
C PRO A 60 21.54 -24.48 48.01
N ALA A 61 22.82 -24.62 48.33
CA ALA A 61 23.65 -25.72 47.85
C ALA A 61 24.43 -26.37 49.00
N LEU A 62 24.58 -27.69 48.90
CA LEU A 62 25.31 -28.50 49.86
C LEU A 62 26.60 -29.00 49.24
N ARG A 63 27.70 -28.88 49.99
CA ARG A 63 28.96 -29.56 49.65
C ARG A 63 28.77 -31.05 49.89
N PHE A 64 28.65 -31.83 48.82
CA PHE A 64 28.44 -33.27 48.91
C PHE A 64 29.75 -33.99 49.30
N ASN A 65 30.88 -33.56 48.72
CA ASN A 65 32.23 -33.96 49.12
C ASN A 65 33.25 -32.85 48.79
N SER A 66 34.55 -33.10 48.97
CA SER A 66 35.60 -32.12 48.63
C SER A 66 35.67 -31.79 47.13
N SER A 67 34.98 -32.55 46.28
CA SER A 67 35.03 -32.45 44.83
C SER A 67 33.67 -32.18 44.14
N SER A 68 32.60 -31.91 44.91
CA SER A 68 31.27 -31.68 44.32
C SER A 68 30.35 -30.84 45.20
N ILE A 69 29.57 -29.99 44.53
CA ILE A 69 28.50 -29.18 45.10
C ILE A 69 27.18 -29.63 44.50
N GLN A 70 26.17 -29.86 45.32
CA GLN A 70 24.82 -30.17 44.88
C GLN A 70 23.89 -29.02 45.23
N CYS A 71 23.38 -28.34 44.21
CA CYS A 71 22.31 -27.36 44.36
C CYS A 71 21.01 -28.10 44.73
N GLN A 72 20.23 -27.52 45.65
CA GLN A 72 18.95 -28.08 46.06
C GLN A 72 17.99 -28.24 44.86
N LYS A 73 17.12 -29.25 44.93
CA LYS A 73 16.13 -29.55 43.89
C LYS A 73 15.12 -28.39 43.78
N THR A 74 15.15 -27.67 42.66
CA THR A 74 14.31 -26.48 42.38
C THR A 74 13.79 -26.56 40.94
N THR A 75 12.69 -25.85 40.66
CA THR A 75 12.18 -25.62 39.29
C THR A 75 12.75 -24.34 38.70
N TYR A 76 13.20 -24.40 37.46
CA TYR A 76 13.64 -23.24 36.69
C TYR A 76 12.75 -23.10 35.46
N ASP A 77 12.38 -21.88 35.09
CA ASP A 77 11.59 -21.60 33.88
C ASP A 77 12.07 -20.28 33.27
N TYR A 78 11.72 -20.04 32.02
CA TYR A 78 12.10 -18.85 31.26
C TYR A 78 10.95 -18.37 30.35
N GLU A 79 10.90 -17.08 30.06
CA GLU A 79 9.89 -16.51 29.17
C GLU A 79 10.21 -16.75 27.70
N GLY A 80 9.16 -16.96 26.89
CA GLY A 80 9.27 -17.30 25.47
C GLY A 80 8.79 -18.73 25.20
N ALA A 81 7.69 -18.85 24.46
CA ALA A 81 7.14 -20.14 24.03
C ALA A 81 7.94 -20.74 22.84
N ASP A 82 8.60 -19.88 22.06
CA ASP A 82 9.35 -20.25 20.85
C ASP A 82 10.85 -20.48 21.10
N ILE A 83 11.32 -20.31 22.34
CA ILE A 83 12.73 -20.54 22.69
C ILE A 83 12.87 -22.01 23.09
N SER A 84 13.55 -22.80 22.25
CA SER A 84 13.74 -24.23 22.48
C SER A 84 14.75 -24.56 23.57
N ASP A 85 15.85 -23.81 23.60
CA ASP A 85 16.87 -23.86 24.63
C ASP A 85 17.42 -22.45 24.92
N LEU A 86 17.80 -22.20 26.17
CA LEU A 86 18.32 -20.93 26.67
C LEU A 86 19.59 -21.20 27.49
N PRO A 87 20.78 -20.73 27.05
CA PRO A 87 21.97 -20.74 27.89
C PRO A 87 21.83 -19.74 29.04
N VAL A 88 22.19 -20.18 30.25
CA VAL A 88 22.04 -19.47 31.51
C VAL A 88 23.37 -19.51 32.24
N ASP A 89 23.82 -18.32 32.66
CA ASP A 89 25.03 -18.18 33.46
C ASP A 89 24.79 -18.67 34.89
N LEU A 90 25.69 -19.55 35.34
CA LEU A 90 25.70 -20.16 36.66
C LEU A 90 26.93 -19.68 37.43
N SER A 91 26.70 -19.11 38.62
CA SER A 91 27.75 -18.82 39.59
C SER A 91 27.47 -19.53 40.91
N VAL A 92 28.53 -19.89 41.64
CA VAL A 92 28.42 -20.50 42.96
C VAL A 92 29.09 -19.57 43.95
N VAL A 93 28.38 -19.24 45.02
CA VAL A 93 28.86 -18.33 46.06
C VAL A 93 28.92 -19.06 47.40
N TRP A 94 29.99 -18.82 48.15
CA TRP A 94 30.21 -19.32 49.49
C TRP A 94 30.20 -18.16 50.50
N ASN A 95 29.59 -18.39 51.66
CA ASN A 95 29.53 -17.45 52.78
C ASN A 95 29.04 -16.03 52.37
N GLY A 96 28.09 -15.98 51.43
CA GLY A 96 27.42 -14.76 50.93
C GLY A 96 28.19 -13.97 49.87
N ASN A 97 29.52 -13.92 49.91
CA ASN A 97 30.31 -12.96 49.11
C ASN A 97 31.51 -13.57 48.36
N PHE A 98 31.85 -14.84 48.58
CA PHE A 98 33.01 -15.47 47.92
C PHE A 98 32.55 -16.29 46.70
N VAL A 99 32.79 -15.78 45.49
CA VAL A 99 32.48 -16.48 44.24
C VAL A 99 33.50 -17.59 44.01
N ILE A 100 33.04 -18.80 43.68
CA ILE A 100 33.89 -19.92 43.24
C ILE A 100 34.19 -19.75 41.75
N ASP A 101 35.46 -19.87 41.37
CA ASP A 101 35.89 -19.59 40.00
C ASP A 101 35.29 -20.59 39.00
N ASN A 102 34.81 -20.08 37.86
CA ASN A 102 34.33 -20.86 36.72
C ASN A 102 35.25 -20.61 35.50
N PRO A 103 36.51 -21.09 35.52
CA PRO A 103 37.51 -20.76 34.51
C PRO A 103 37.16 -21.30 33.11
N PHE A 104 36.25 -22.28 33.03
CA PHE A 104 35.80 -22.89 31.78
C PHE A 104 34.50 -22.26 31.25
N ASN A 105 33.98 -21.20 31.88
CA ASN A 105 32.74 -20.53 31.52
C ASN A 105 31.56 -21.50 31.32
N ILE A 106 31.38 -22.43 32.26
CA ILE A 106 30.35 -23.46 32.21
C ILE A 106 28.98 -22.79 32.36
N GLN A 107 28.10 -23.01 31.38
CA GLN A 107 26.71 -22.54 31.38
C GLN A 107 25.73 -23.70 31.56
N ALA A 108 24.57 -23.40 32.14
CA ALA A 108 23.44 -24.31 32.18
C ALA A 108 22.47 -24.00 31.03
N HIS A 109 21.93 -25.01 30.36
CA HIS A 109 20.95 -24.84 29.30
C HIS A 109 19.57 -25.22 29.81
N LEU A 110 18.67 -24.25 29.93
CA LEU A 110 17.25 -24.51 30.15
C LEU A 110 16.61 -24.86 28.82
N TYR A 111 15.75 -25.88 28.77
CA TYR A 111 15.08 -26.28 27.52
C TYR A 111 13.63 -26.66 27.73
N LYS A 112 12.82 -26.48 26.67
CA LYS A 112 11.40 -26.89 26.61
C LYS A 112 11.23 -27.89 25.48
N CYS A 113 10.75 -29.10 25.79
CA CYS A 113 10.55 -30.13 24.77
C CYS A 113 9.53 -29.71 23.70
N ARG A 114 8.46 -29.00 24.09
CA ARG A 114 7.38 -28.57 23.20
C ARG A 114 7.74 -27.38 22.30
N ALA A 115 8.68 -26.54 22.72
CA ALA A 115 9.02 -25.30 22.00
C ALA A 115 9.64 -25.62 20.63
N LEU A 116 9.01 -25.10 19.56
CA LEU A 116 9.33 -25.33 18.14
C LEU A 116 9.19 -26.80 17.67
N ARG A 117 8.45 -27.65 18.40
CA ARG A 117 8.34 -29.10 18.13
C ARG A 117 6.90 -29.60 18.17
N ASP A 118 6.08 -29.02 17.31
CA ASP A 118 4.62 -29.30 17.25
C ASP A 118 4.26 -30.61 16.55
N SER A 119 5.20 -31.21 15.82
CA SER A 119 5.00 -32.50 15.14
C SER A 119 5.88 -33.61 15.73
N CYS A 120 5.45 -34.85 15.57
CA CYS A 120 6.21 -36.04 15.96
C CYS A 120 7.63 -36.01 15.38
N GLY A 121 7.77 -35.67 14.10
CA GLY A 121 9.05 -35.63 13.43
C GLY A 121 9.99 -34.57 14.01
N MET A 122 9.48 -33.37 14.26
CA MET A 122 10.27 -32.30 14.88
C MET A 122 10.63 -32.60 16.35
N CYS A 123 9.73 -33.28 17.07
CA CYS A 123 9.99 -33.76 18.42
C CYS A 123 11.14 -34.77 18.46
N LEU A 124 11.10 -35.77 17.58
CA LEU A 124 12.11 -36.83 17.54
C LEU A 124 13.43 -36.38 16.89
N LYS A 125 13.45 -35.22 16.23
CA LYS A 125 14.65 -34.52 15.75
C LYS A 125 15.38 -33.74 16.87
N ALA A 126 14.76 -33.57 18.04
CA ALA A 126 15.38 -32.85 19.16
C ALA A 126 16.76 -33.41 19.51
N ASP A 127 17.62 -32.56 20.08
CA ASP A 127 18.91 -33.01 20.60
C ASP A 127 18.68 -34.19 21.56
N PRO A 128 19.32 -35.35 21.33
CA PRO A 128 19.14 -36.54 22.17
C PRO A 128 19.40 -36.27 23.65
N ARG A 129 20.20 -35.25 23.99
CA ARG A 129 20.52 -34.83 25.37
C ARG A 129 19.34 -34.19 26.10
N PHE A 130 18.32 -33.70 25.38
CA PHE A 130 17.10 -33.16 25.98
C PHE A 130 16.13 -34.25 26.44
N GLU A 131 16.36 -35.52 26.10
CA GLU A 131 15.49 -36.65 26.47
C GLU A 131 13.99 -36.44 26.10
N CYS A 132 13.72 -35.60 25.10
CA CYS A 132 12.36 -35.31 24.64
C CYS A 132 11.81 -36.45 23.78
N GLY A 133 10.54 -36.78 23.94
CA GLY A 133 9.87 -37.76 23.10
C GLY A 133 8.41 -37.42 22.84
N TRP A 134 7.83 -38.10 21.86
CA TRP A 134 6.49 -37.83 21.38
C TRP A 134 5.46 -38.67 22.16
N CYS A 135 4.55 -38.02 22.89
CA CYS A 135 3.39 -38.71 23.43
C CYS A 135 2.40 -38.97 22.29
N VAL A 136 2.24 -40.24 21.90
CA VAL A 136 1.37 -40.65 20.78
C VAL A 136 -0.10 -40.34 21.06
N GLN A 137 -0.57 -40.56 22.30
CA GLN A 137 -1.95 -40.30 22.70
C GLN A 137 -2.25 -38.80 22.81
N ASP A 138 -1.37 -38.05 23.47
CA ASP A 138 -1.55 -36.61 23.71
C ASP A 138 -1.17 -35.73 22.52
N ARG A 139 -0.57 -36.31 21.47
CA ARG A 139 -0.03 -35.61 20.29
C ARG A 139 0.83 -34.39 20.65
N LYS A 140 1.73 -34.55 21.62
CA LYS A 140 2.62 -33.49 22.12
C LYS A 140 4.04 -34.01 22.35
N CYS A 141 5.02 -33.12 22.21
CA CYS A 141 6.40 -33.40 22.58
C CYS A 141 6.62 -33.11 24.07
N SER A 142 7.00 -34.11 24.85
CA SER A 142 7.29 -33.94 26.28
C SER A 142 8.27 -34.98 26.80
N LEU A 143 8.64 -34.85 28.07
CA LEU A 143 9.46 -35.84 28.75
C LEU A 143 8.64 -37.12 29.02
N ARG A 144 9.35 -38.25 29.14
CA ARG A 144 8.74 -39.57 29.40
C ARG A 144 7.82 -39.60 30.64
N GLN A 145 8.20 -38.85 31.67
CA GLN A 145 7.47 -38.81 32.96
C GLN A 145 6.16 -38.00 32.87
N GLU A 146 6.02 -37.13 31.88
CA GLU A 146 4.88 -36.24 31.68
C GLU A 146 3.85 -36.79 30.69
N CYS A 147 4.19 -37.87 29.97
CA CYS A 147 3.21 -38.62 29.18
C CYS A 147 2.39 -39.53 30.10
N THR A 148 1.32 -38.98 30.65
CA THR A 148 0.29 -39.75 31.36
C THR A 148 -0.54 -40.53 30.34
N GLY A 149 -0.32 -41.83 30.22
CA GLY A 149 -1.26 -42.69 29.51
C GLY A 149 -2.63 -42.57 30.19
N GLY A 150 -3.65 -42.16 29.43
CA GLY A 150 -4.97 -41.94 29.99
C GLY A 150 -5.50 -43.22 30.66
N GLY A 151 -5.73 -43.18 31.97
CA GLY A 151 -6.42 -44.23 32.70
C GLY A 151 -6.16 -44.22 34.21
N ASN A 152 -7.18 -43.84 35.00
CA ASN A 152 -7.27 -44.14 36.42
C ASN A 152 -6.96 -45.62 36.70
N SER A 153 -5.90 -45.93 37.45
CA SER A 153 -5.90 -47.01 38.45
C SER A 153 -4.55 -47.13 39.16
N HIS A 154 -4.63 -47.26 40.49
CA HIS A 154 -3.58 -47.81 41.32
C HIS A 154 -3.22 -49.23 40.83
N LEU A 155 -2.06 -49.43 40.21
CA LEU A 155 -1.37 -50.73 40.15
C LEU A 155 0.14 -50.49 39.90
N PRO A 156 1.04 -51.31 40.47
CA PRO A 156 2.47 -51.06 40.40
C PRO A 156 3.06 -51.38 39.03
N LEU A 157 4.08 -50.61 38.67
CA LEU A 157 4.96 -50.72 37.50
C LEU A 157 5.58 -52.11 37.35
N GLN A 158 4.92 -53.00 36.61
CA GLN A 158 5.54 -54.10 35.87
C GLN A 158 4.46 -54.70 34.97
N LEU A 159 4.68 -54.68 33.64
CA LEU A 159 3.81 -55.20 32.55
C LEU A 159 2.92 -54.18 31.79
N ALA A 160 3.46 -53.02 31.42
CA ALA A 160 2.93 -52.23 30.30
C ALA A 160 4.04 -51.96 29.27
N GLU A 161 4.45 -53.00 28.54
CA GLU A 161 5.14 -52.82 27.25
C GLU A 161 4.13 -52.21 26.26
N GLY A 162 4.10 -50.88 26.16
CA GLY A 162 3.15 -50.17 25.30
C GLY A 162 2.77 -48.76 25.76
N GLY A 163 3.47 -48.19 26.75
CA GLY A 163 3.28 -46.79 27.14
C GLY A 163 3.56 -45.87 25.95
N GLY A 164 2.55 -45.10 25.53
CA GLY A 164 2.51 -44.29 24.30
C GLY A 164 3.46 -43.09 24.26
N TRP A 165 4.73 -43.26 24.63
CA TRP A 165 5.81 -42.29 24.48
C TRP A 165 6.88 -42.85 23.56
N MET A 166 7.17 -42.13 22.48
CA MET A 166 8.11 -42.52 21.43
C MET A 166 9.38 -41.68 21.51
N HIS A 167 10.55 -42.31 21.39
CA HIS A 167 11.85 -41.63 21.46
C HIS A 167 12.76 -41.99 20.28
N ALA A 168 13.64 -41.08 19.88
CA ALA A 168 14.49 -41.21 18.69
C ALA A 168 15.36 -42.48 18.70
N THR A 169 15.81 -42.92 19.89
CA THR A 169 16.68 -44.10 20.05
C THR A 169 15.95 -45.45 20.05
N SER A 170 14.62 -45.47 19.95
CA SER A 170 13.82 -46.70 20.12
C SER A 170 13.83 -47.65 18.91
N GLY A 171 14.63 -47.37 17.87
CA GLY A 171 14.86 -48.24 16.70
C GLY A 171 13.69 -48.35 15.71
N ASN A 172 12.45 -48.30 16.19
CA ASN A 172 11.20 -48.48 15.42
C ASN A 172 10.24 -47.27 15.47
N SER A 173 10.72 -46.12 15.92
CA SER A 173 9.92 -44.88 15.96
C SER A 173 9.49 -44.47 14.55
N ARG A 174 8.18 -44.27 14.34
CA ARG A 174 7.59 -43.84 13.06
C ARG A 174 6.50 -42.81 13.32
N CYS A 175 6.60 -41.66 12.68
CA CYS A 175 5.58 -40.63 12.75
C CYS A 175 4.51 -40.89 11.69
N THR A 176 3.26 -41.01 12.11
CA THR A 176 2.09 -41.08 11.23
C THR A 176 1.70 -39.69 10.73
N HIS A 177 0.88 -39.64 9.68
CA HIS A 177 0.31 -38.45 9.06
C HIS A 177 1.39 -37.49 8.53
N PRO A 178 2.20 -37.91 7.53
CA PRO A 178 3.08 -37.00 6.82
C PRO A 178 2.25 -35.97 6.04
N LYS A 179 2.77 -34.73 5.98
CA LYS A 179 2.09 -33.62 5.32
C LYS A 179 3.08 -32.83 4.48
N ILE A 180 2.75 -32.57 3.21
CA ILE A 180 3.53 -31.69 2.34
C ILE A 180 2.97 -30.27 2.47
N THR A 181 3.83 -29.30 2.78
CA THR A 181 3.46 -27.89 2.94
C THR A 181 3.85 -27.06 1.72
N LYS A 182 4.97 -27.36 1.07
CA LYS A 182 5.50 -26.57 -0.06
C LYS A 182 6.26 -27.45 -1.06
N LEU A 183 6.19 -27.06 -2.33
CA LEU A 183 6.90 -27.68 -3.45
C LEU A 183 7.68 -26.61 -4.24
N LEU A 184 8.92 -26.91 -4.65
CA LEU A 184 9.70 -26.04 -5.54
C LEU A 184 10.70 -26.87 -6.37
N PRO A 185 10.77 -26.69 -7.70
CA PRO A 185 9.86 -25.93 -8.55
C PRO A 185 8.50 -26.64 -8.69
N GLU A 186 7.44 -25.89 -9.06
CA GLU A 186 6.10 -26.45 -9.34
C GLU A 186 5.96 -26.97 -10.78
N THR A 187 6.93 -26.66 -11.65
CA THR A 187 6.94 -27.06 -13.05
C THR A 187 8.31 -27.59 -13.47
N GLY A 188 8.35 -28.51 -14.42
CA GLY A 188 9.60 -29.05 -14.97
C GLY A 188 9.45 -29.66 -16.36
N PRO A 189 10.54 -29.79 -17.12
CA PRO A 189 10.54 -30.44 -18.42
C PRO A 189 10.11 -31.92 -18.35
N ARG A 190 9.58 -32.43 -19.46
CA ARG A 190 9.19 -33.86 -19.56
C ARG A 190 10.37 -34.82 -19.56
N GLN A 191 11.55 -34.36 -19.95
CA GLN A 191 12.78 -35.15 -20.03
C GLN A 191 13.35 -35.52 -18.65
N GLY A 192 12.86 -34.89 -17.57
CA GLY A 192 13.35 -35.14 -16.22
C GLY A 192 14.53 -34.24 -15.85
N GLY A 193 15.31 -34.66 -14.86
CA GLY A 193 16.45 -33.93 -14.31
C GLY A 193 16.06 -32.82 -13.32
N THR A 194 14.76 -32.56 -13.15
CA THR A 194 14.27 -31.55 -12.21
C THR A 194 14.50 -31.99 -10.77
N ARG A 195 15.25 -31.18 -10.03
CA ARG A 195 15.43 -31.34 -8.58
C ARG A 195 14.24 -30.71 -7.86
N VAL A 196 13.33 -31.56 -7.41
CA VAL A 196 12.11 -31.18 -6.71
C VAL A 196 12.38 -31.16 -5.21
N THR A 197 12.25 -29.99 -4.60
CA THR A 197 12.32 -29.81 -3.15
C THR A 197 10.92 -29.81 -2.55
N ILE A 198 10.72 -30.69 -1.58
CA ILE A 198 9.47 -30.96 -0.89
C ILE A 198 9.68 -30.60 0.58
N TRP A 199 8.92 -29.63 1.08
CA TRP A 199 8.89 -29.30 2.51
C TRP A 199 7.62 -29.82 3.14
N GLY A 200 7.70 -30.16 4.43
CA GLY A 200 6.56 -30.71 5.14
C GLY A 200 6.86 -31.10 6.58
N GLU A 201 5.95 -31.92 7.12
CA GLU A 201 6.03 -32.48 8.46
C GLU A 201 5.98 -34.00 8.39
N ASN A 202 6.68 -34.65 9.32
CA ASN A 202 6.77 -36.12 9.43
C ASN A 202 7.24 -36.81 8.14
N LEU A 203 8.05 -36.15 7.31
CA LEU A 203 8.58 -36.66 6.03
C LEU A 203 9.70 -37.72 6.19
N GLY A 204 9.47 -38.72 7.05
CA GLY A 204 10.46 -39.71 7.47
C GLY A 204 11.38 -39.20 8.57
N LEU A 205 11.94 -40.09 9.40
CA LEU A 205 12.94 -39.72 10.42
C LEU A 205 14.36 -40.00 9.93
N GLN A 206 14.49 -40.91 8.96
CA GLN A 206 15.75 -41.33 8.39
C GLN A 206 15.60 -41.43 6.87
N PHE A 207 16.71 -41.24 6.14
CA PHE A 207 16.69 -41.26 4.67
C PHE A 207 16.12 -42.58 4.10
N ARG A 208 16.45 -43.72 4.73
CA ARG A 208 15.89 -45.04 4.38
C ARG A 208 14.36 -45.11 4.42
N ASP A 209 13.70 -44.21 5.16
CA ASP A 209 12.25 -44.15 5.23
C ASP A 209 11.63 -43.60 3.94
N ILE A 210 12.36 -42.80 3.17
CA ILE A 210 11.84 -42.11 1.97
C ILE A 210 12.53 -42.51 0.68
N GLN A 211 13.62 -43.31 0.74
CA GLN A 211 14.49 -43.67 -0.39
C GLN A 211 13.74 -44.13 -1.66
N MET A 212 12.61 -44.85 -1.52
CA MET A 212 11.77 -45.32 -2.64
C MET A 212 10.34 -44.76 -2.59
N GLY A 213 10.12 -43.76 -1.74
CA GLY A 213 8.77 -43.30 -1.36
C GLY A 213 8.24 -42.12 -2.16
N VAL A 214 9.03 -41.49 -3.03
CA VAL A 214 8.62 -40.24 -3.70
C VAL A 214 8.34 -40.45 -5.18
N ARG A 215 7.14 -40.04 -5.63
CA ARG A 215 6.73 -40.16 -7.04
C ARG A 215 5.73 -39.11 -7.46
N LEU A 216 5.71 -38.78 -8.76
CA LEU A 216 4.76 -37.89 -9.40
C LEU A 216 3.89 -38.72 -10.34
N GLY A 217 2.74 -39.18 -9.84
CA GLY A 217 1.89 -40.13 -10.55
C GLY A 217 2.62 -41.47 -10.80
N LYS A 218 3.08 -41.69 -12.04
CA LYS A 218 3.87 -42.87 -12.44
C LYS A 218 5.37 -42.59 -12.59
N VAL A 219 5.80 -41.35 -12.45
CA VAL A 219 7.19 -40.93 -12.63
C VAL A 219 7.91 -40.98 -11.28
N PRO A 220 8.95 -41.82 -11.11
CA PRO A 220 9.74 -41.85 -9.89
C PRO A 220 10.51 -40.54 -9.67
N CYS A 221 10.62 -40.10 -8.42
CA CYS A 221 11.52 -39.01 -8.02
C CYS A 221 12.51 -39.55 -7.01
N VAL A 222 13.78 -39.67 -7.38
CA VAL A 222 14.80 -40.34 -6.57
C VAL A 222 15.33 -39.38 -5.50
N PRO A 223 15.08 -39.61 -4.20
CA PRO A 223 15.54 -38.72 -3.15
C PRO A 223 17.06 -38.70 -3.01
N MET A 224 17.61 -37.56 -2.62
CA MET A 224 19.05 -37.33 -2.47
C MET A 224 19.42 -37.30 -1.00
N GLU A 225 20.32 -38.20 -0.58
CA GLU A 225 20.69 -38.38 0.83
C GLU A 225 21.37 -37.14 1.43
N GLU A 226 22.28 -36.52 0.68
CA GLU A 226 23.06 -35.36 1.12
C GLU A 226 22.19 -34.13 1.41
N GLU A 227 20.99 -34.05 0.82
CA GLU A 227 20.09 -32.89 0.93
C GLU A 227 18.81 -33.19 1.71
N TYR A 228 18.68 -34.40 2.24
CA TYR A 228 17.56 -34.78 3.08
C TYR A 228 17.68 -34.14 4.48
N VAL A 229 16.61 -33.49 4.94
CA VAL A 229 16.50 -33.01 6.32
C VAL A 229 15.40 -33.81 7.00
N SER A 230 15.80 -34.57 8.03
CA SER A 230 14.91 -35.42 8.83
C SER A 230 13.59 -34.72 9.14
N ALA A 231 12.49 -35.40 8.80
CA ALA A 231 11.08 -35.02 8.99
C ALA A 231 10.59 -33.74 8.31
N GLU A 232 11.44 -32.98 7.65
CA GLU A 232 11.15 -31.59 7.26
C GLU A 232 11.28 -31.35 5.75
N ARG A 233 12.33 -31.90 5.11
CA ARG A 233 12.66 -31.57 3.72
C ARG A 233 13.22 -32.77 2.97
N ILE A 234 12.66 -33.04 1.79
CA ILE A 234 13.17 -34.01 0.83
C ILE A 234 13.55 -33.27 -0.44
N VAL A 235 14.76 -33.51 -0.97
CA VAL A 235 15.11 -33.15 -2.35
C VAL A 235 15.18 -34.43 -3.15
N CYS A 236 14.48 -34.48 -4.29
CA CYS A 236 14.51 -35.64 -5.17
C CYS A 236 14.74 -35.23 -6.63
N LEU A 237 15.42 -36.08 -7.38
CA LEU A 237 15.67 -35.91 -8.80
C LEU A 237 14.56 -36.61 -9.59
N LEU A 238 13.83 -35.85 -10.40
CA LEU A 238 12.71 -36.35 -11.18
C LEU A 238 13.20 -37.11 -12.42
N ASN A 239 12.73 -38.35 -12.60
CA ASN A 239 13.07 -39.16 -13.76
C ASN A 239 12.34 -38.70 -15.04
N ASP A 240 12.78 -39.23 -16.18
CA ASP A 240 12.17 -39.00 -17.49
C ASP A 240 10.67 -39.38 -17.51
N ALA A 241 9.84 -38.39 -17.84
CA ALA A 241 8.39 -38.48 -17.94
C ALA A 241 7.90 -38.61 -19.40
N THR A 242 8.77 -38.60 -20.40
CA THR A 242 8.42 -38.60 -21.84
C THR A 242 7.57 -39.82 -22.22
N SER A 243 7.91 -40.99 -21.67
CA SER A 243 7.21 -42.27 -21.90
C SER A 243 5.82 -42.34 -21.23
N TYR A 244 5.50 -41.40 -20.34
CA TYR A 244 4.23 -41.39 -19.60
C TYR A 244 3.32 -40.27 -20.11
N ARG A 245 2.04 -40.57 -20.39
CA ARG A 245 1.03 -39.53 -20.73
C ARG A 245 0.56 -38.80 -19.47
N VAL A 246 1.45 -38.01 -18.87
CA VAL A 246 1.18 -37.22 -17.66
C VAL A 246 1.51 -35.76 -17.96
N GLN A 247 0.50 -34.90 -17.82
CA GLN A 247 0.64 -33.44 -17.94
C GLN A 247 0.74 -32.80 -16.55
N GLU A 248 -0.05 -33.29 -15.61
CA GLU A 248 -0.07 -32.84 -14.22
C GLU A 248 -0.20 -34.05 -13.28
N ALA A 249 0.52 -34.04 -12.17
CA ALA A 249 0.41 -35.06 -11.14
C ALA A 249 0.71 -34.48 -9.76
N GLN A 250 -0.03 -34.91 -8.73
CA GLN A 250 0.35 -34.64 -7.34
C GLN A 250 1.63 -35.39 -6.99
N VAL A 251 2.50 -34.72 -6.23
CA VAL A 251 3.68 -35.34 -5.63
C VAL A 251 3.21 -36.17 -4.46
N GLU A 252 3.51 -37.45 -4.50
CA GLU A 252 3.23 -38.39 -3.44
C GLU A 252 4.52 -38.73 -2.70
N VAL A 253 4.46 -38.68 -1.37
CA VAL A 253 5.53 -39.13 -0.47
C VAL A 253 4.98 -40.24 0.43
N CYS A 254 5.58 -41.41 0.36
CA CYS A 254 5.35 -42.53 1.27
C CYS A 254 6.54 -42.68 2.23
N VAL A 255 6.24 -42.84 3.52
CA VAL A 255 7.24 -43.08 4.57
C VAL A 255 7.28 -44.57 4.89
N ARG A 256 8.26 -45.28 4.33
CA ARG A 256 8.42 -46.75 4.28
C ARG A 256 7.29 -47.48 3.55
N ASP A 257 6.10 -47.45 4.15
CA ASP A 257 4.91 -48.16 3.69
C ASP A 257 3.95 -47.15 3.04
N CYS A 258 3.49 -47.40 1.81
CA CYS A 258 2.50 -46.56 1.13
C CYS A 258 1.06 -46.83 1.62
N ILE A 259 0.84 -46.80 2.93
CA ILE A 259 -0.48 -46.92 3.58
C ILE A 259 -0.96 -45.51 3.95
N ASN A 260 -2.28 -45.29 4.04
CA ASN A 260 -2.86 -43.96 4.27
C ASN A 260 -2.22 -43.17 5.42
N ASP A 261 -1.91 -43.83 6.55
CA ASP A 261 -1.31 -43.16 7.72
C ASP A 261 0.15 -42.74 7.53
N TYR A 262 0.82 -43.19 6.47
CA TYR A 262 2.22 -42.89 6.16
C TYR A 262 2.39 -42.29 4.75
N ARG A 263 1.31 -41.77 4.17
CA ARG A 263 1.27 -41.21 2.81
C ARG A 263 0.86 -39.74 2.84
N ALA A 264 1.59 -38.92 2.11
CA ALA A 264 1.30 -37.50 1.89
C ALA A 264 1.12 -37.21 0.40
N LEU A 265 0.21 -36.29 0.09
CA LEU A 265 0.02 -35.76 -1.26
C LEU A 265 0.25 -34.25 -1.23
N SER A 266 0.85 -33.71 -2.29
CA SER A 266 1.07 -32.27 -2.41
C SER A 266 -0.26 -31.52 -2.58
N PRO A 267 -0.40 -30.32 -1.98
CA PRO A 267 -1.62 -29.53 -2.09
C PRO A 267 -1.88 -29.03 -3.52
N ARG A 268 -0.81 -28.83 -4.31
CA ARG A 268 -0.86 -28.45 -5.73
C ARG A 268 -0.20 -29.54 -6.59
N PRO A 269 -0.68 -29.78 -7.82
CA PRO A 269 -0.01 -30.68 -8.75
C PRO A 269 1.30 -30.07 -9.27
N PHE A 270 2.26 -30.93 -9.60
CA PHE A 270 3.42 -30.57 -10.41
C PHE A 270 3.06 -30.67 -11.89
N THR A 271 3.40 -29.65 -12.68
CA THR A 271 3.06 -29.60 -14.11
C THR A 271 4.30 -29.88 -14.97
N PHE A 272 4.16 -30.86 -15.86
CA PHE A 272 5.16 -31.18 -16.87
C PHE A 272 4.97 -30.29 -18.11
N VAL A 273 6.00 -29.52 -18.45
CA VAL A 273 5.96 -28.54 -19.54
C VAL A 273 7.00 -28.84 -20.62
N THR A 274 6.85 -28.24 -21.80
CA THR A 274 7.84 -28.29 -22.88
C THR A 274 8.34 -26.87 -23.13
N PRO A 275 9.48 -26.47 -22.53
CA PRO A 275 10.00 -25.13 -22.71
C PRO A 275 10.52 -24.90 -24.13
N TYR A 276 10.50 -23.65 -24.59
CA TYR A 276 11.10 -23.25 -25.87
C TYR A 276 11.50 -21.78 -25.84
N PHE A 277 12.43 -21.39 -26.70
CA PHE A 277 12.82 -19.99 -26.92
C PHE A 277 12.72 -19.59 -28.39
N ALA A 278 12.41 -18.31 -28.62
CA ALA A 278 12.04 -17.75 -29.91
C ALA A 278 12.95 -16.59 -30.36
N ARG A 279 13.58 -15.85 -29.45
CA ARG A 279 14.47 -14.72 -29.80
C ARG A 279 15.55 -14.45 -28.75
N VAL A 280 16.61 -13.75 -29.16
CA VAL A 280 17.67 -13.21 -28.29
C VAL A 280 17.85 -11.72 -28.56
N GLN A 281 17.82 -10.89 -27.53
CA GLN A 281 17.91 -9.43 -27.62
C GLN A 281 18.93 -8.87 -26.59
N PRO A 282 19.91 -8.04 -27.01
CA PRO A 282 20.28 -7.75 -28.39
C PRO A 282 20.75 -9.01 -29.12
N SER A 283 20.57 -9.03 -30.44
CA SER A 283 21.01 -10.13 -31.30
C SER A 283 22.49 -10.02 -31.71
N GLN A 284 23.20 -8.99 -31.25
CA GLN A 284 24.62 -8.77 -31.54
C GLN A 284 25.34 -8.09 -30.38
N GLY A 285 26.68 -8.26 -30.33
CA GLY A 285 27.58 -7.67 -29.33
C GLY A 285 29.06 -7.82 -29.74
N PRO A 286 30.01 -7.24 -28.99
CA PRO A 286 31.42 -7.23 -29.34
C PRO A 286 32.05 -8.61 -29.14
N ILE A 287 33.11 -8.92 -29.90
CA ILE A 287 33.82 -10.20 -29.82
C ILE A 287 34.47 -10.41 -28.44
N SER A 288 34.81 -9.34 -27.72
CA SER A 288 35.24 -9.41 -26.32
C SER A 288 34.16 -9.98 -25.37
N GLY A 289 32.89 -10.06 -25.79
CA GLY A 289 31.77 -10.50 -24.97
C GLY A 289 31.36 -9.47 -23.92
N GLY A 290 30.64 -9.91 -22.89
CA GLY A 290 30.15 -9.03 -21.82
C GLY A 290 28.79 -8.39 -22.10
N THR A 291 28.21 -8.61 -23.29
CA THR A 291 26.85 -8.12 -23.62
C THR A 291 25.81 -8.84 -22.79
N ARG A 292 24.97 -8.08 -22.09
CA ARG A 292 23.79 -8.61 -21.39
C ARG A 292 22.68 -8.92 -22.40
N VAL A 293 22.34 -10.19 -22.56
CA VAL A 293 21.32 -10.68 -23.49
C VAL A 293 20.11 -11.24 -22.77
N THR A 294 18.95 -11.01 -23.36
CA THR A 294 17.65 -11.54 -22.96
C THR A 294 17.19 -12.55 -24.01
N ILE A 295 17.10 -13.82 -23.62
CA ILE A 295 16.55 -14.91 -24.43
C ILE A 295 15.08 -15.05 -24.07
N GLU A 296 14.19 -14.86 -25.04
CA GLU A 296 12.74 -14.88 -24.80
C GLU A 296 12.07 -16.12 -25.37
N GLY A 297 11.03 -16.58 -24.69
CA GLY A 297 10.38 -17.86 -24.94
C GLY A 297 9.17 -18.12 -24.05
N SER A 298 8.91 -19.39 -23.75
CA SER A 298 7.86 -19.82 -22.83
C SER A 298 8.32 -20.99 -21.97
N TYR A 299 7.81 -21.02 -20.73
CA TYR A 299 8.17 -21.97 -19.68
C TYR A 299 9.67 -21.99 -19.33
N LEU A 300 10.37 -20.87 -19.53
CA LEU A 300 11.82 -20.78 -19.32
C LEU A 300 12.24 -20.82 -17.83
N ASN A 301 11.28 -20.65 -16.91
CA ASN A 301 11.48 -20.85 -15.47
C ASN A 301 11.22 -22.29 -15.02
N ALA A 302 10.84 -23.19 -15.92
CA ALA A 302 10.62 -24.59 -15.58
C ALA A 302 11.90 -25.21 -15.04
N GLY A 303 11.75 -26.23 -14.21
CA GLY A 303 12.88 -27.02 -13.76
C GLY A 303 13.71 -26.34 -12.67
N SER A 304 14.73 -27.04 -12.22
CA SER A 304 15.58 -26.60 -11.09
C SER A 304 16.83 -25.86 -11.53
N TYR A 305 17.36 -26.21 -12.71
CA TYR A 305 18.61 -25.72 -13.25
C TYR A 305 18.42 -25.22 -14.68
N VAL A 306 19.19 -24.19 -15.04
CA VAL A 306 19.30 -23.72 -16.43
C VAL A 306 20.75 -23.45 -16.76
N SER A 307 21.15 -23.81 -17.97
CA SER A 307 22.42 -23.44 -18.58
C SER A 307 22.17 -22.84 -19.95
N VAL A 308 22.89 -21.77 -20.28
CA VAL A 308 22.80 -21.13 -21.59
C VAL A 308 24.19 -21.15 -22.20
N ARG A 309 24.30 -21.53 -23.46
CA ARG A 309 25.55 -21.52 -24.23
C ARG A 309 25.38 -20.69 -25.49
N ILE A 310 26.39 -19.89 -25.82
CA ILE A 310 26.48 -19.16 -27.09
C ILE A 310 27.71 -19.71 -27.81
N GLY A 311 27.47 -20.41 -28.92
CA GLY A 311 28.48 -21.27 -29.53
C GLY A 311 28.95 -22.34 -28.54
N PRO A 312 30.26 -22.58 -28.39
CA PRO A 312 30.79 -23.56 -27.45
C PRO A 312 30.90 -23.04 -26.00
N GLN A 313 30.71 -21.74 -25.76
CA GLN A 313 31.02 -21.10 -24.47
C GLN A 313 29.77 -20.85 -23.61
N PRO A 314 29.86 -21.01 -22.28
CA PRO A 314 28.74 -20.76 -21.37
C PRO A 314 28.46 -19.26 -21.24
N CYS A 315 27.18 -18.89 -21.36
CA CYS A 315 26.67 -17.56 -21.06
C CYS A 315 26.48 -17.44 -19.54
N HIS A 316 27.01 -16.38 -18.93
CA HIS A 316 26.93 -16.20 -17.48
C HIS A 316 25.49 -15.85 -17.08
N PHE A 317 24.77 -16.81 -16.52
CA PHE A 317 23.38 -16.65 -16.05
C PHE A 317 23.23 -15.48 -15.05
N LYS A 318 22.12 -14.74 -15.15
CA LYS A 318 21.76 -13.67 -14.19
C LYS A 318 20.39 -13.89 -13.57
N ARG A 319 19.35 -14.12 -14.39
CA ARG A 319 17.98 -14.37 -13.90
C ARG A 319 17.13 -15.06 -14.97
N ARG A 320 16.02 -15.66 -14.56
CA ARG A 320 14.98 -16.18 -15.46
C ARG A 320 13.58 -15.98 -14.90
N ASN A 321 12.59 -15.92 -15.79
CA ASN A 321 11.17 -16.04 -15.46
C ASN A 321 10.50 -16.92 -16.54
N ALA A 322 9.17 -17.00 -16.54
CA ALA A 322 8.45 -17.88 -17.48
C ALA A 322 8.63 -17.52 -18.95
N ARG A 323 9.00 -16.27 -19.28
CA ARG A 323 9.10 -15.76 -20.65
C ARG A 323 10.51 -15.35 -21.07
N GLU A 324 11.45 -15.17 -20.13
CA GLU A 324 12.81 -14.75 -20.46
C GLU A 324 13.90 -15.39 -19.58
N ILE A 325 15.09 -15.54 -20.15
CA ILE A 325 16.36 -15.82 -19.47
C ILE A 325 17.33 -14.69 -19.79
N VAL A 326 17.92 -14.08 -18.76
CA VAL A 326 18.95 -13.05 -18.90
C VAL A 326 20.30 -13.64 -18.54
N CYS A 327 21.27 -13.50 -19.44
CA CYS A 327 22.65 -13.92 -19.23
C CYS A 327 23.64 -12.93 -19.87
N VAL A 328 24.91 -13.03 -19.52
CA VAL A 328 25.98 -12.20 -20.08
C VAL A 328 26.83 -13.05 -21.02
N THR A 329 26.97 -12.59 -22.25
CA THR A 329 27.68 -13.33 -23.31
C THR A 329 29.16 -13.53 -22.97
N PRO A 330 29.73 -14.70 -23.31
CA PRO A 330 31.17 -14.93 -23.21
C PRO A 330 31.90 -14.26 -24.39
N ALA A 331 33.23 -14.23 -24.33
CA ALA A 331 34.05 -13.83 -25.47
C ALA A 331 33.83 -14.78 -26.66
N GLY A 332 33.65 -14.21 -27.85
CA GLY A 332 33.51 -14.93 -29.10
C GLY A 332 34.85 -15.41 -29.64
N LEU A 333 34.85 -16.51 -30.40
CA LEU A 333 36.07 -17.05 -31.04
C LEU A 333 36.42 -16.30 -32.33
N ALA A 334 35.41 -15.81 -33.05
CA ALA A 334 35.53 -15.05 -34.29
C ALA A 334 34.29 -14.17 -34.47
N ALA A 335 34.41 -13.09 -35.24
CA ALA A 335 33.27 -12.31 -35.66
C ALA A 335 32.32 -13.15 -36.54
N GLY A 336 31.01 -13.02 -36.30
CA GLY A 336 29.97 -13.75 -37.01
C GLY A 336 28.92 -14.39 -36.12
N ALA A 337 27.97 -15.08 -36.76
CA ALA A 337 26.80 -15.64 -36.10
C ALA A 337 27.14 -16.94 -35.34
N SER A 338 26.87 -16.94 -34.02
CA SER A 338 26.97 -18.09 -33.13
C SER A 338 25.59 -18.62 -32.75
N SER A 339 25.47 -19.94 -32.59
CA SER A 339 24.22 -20.58 -32.17
C SER A 339 23.93 -20.31 -30.69
N VAL A 340 22.65 -20.22 -30.32
CA VAL A 340 22.21 -20.13 -28.91
C VAL A 340 21.61 -21.47 -28.53
N LEU A 341 22.05 -22.03 -27.40
CA LEU A 341 21.54 -23.26 -26.83
C LEU A 341 21.13 -23.03 -25.38
N VAL A 342 19.97 -23.55 -24.99
CA VAL A 342 19.45 -23.43 -23.63
C VAL A 342 19.14 -24.83 -23.11
N ASP A 343 19.77 -25.22 -22.02
CA ASP A 343 19.52 -26.48 -21.33
C ASP A 343 18.71 -26.17 -20.06
N ILE A 344 17.53 -26.76 -19.91
CA ILE A 344 16.70 -26.68 -18.69
C ILE A 344 16.62 -28.07 -18.11
N ASP A 345 17.29 -28.32 -16.98
CA ASP A 345 17.54 -29.66 -16.45
C ASP A 345 18.03 -30.61 -17.58
N ASP A 346 17.34 -31.73 -17.84
CA ASP A 346 17.70 -32.68 -18.92
C ASP A 346 17.07 -32.32 -20.29
N ALA A 347 16.34 -31.20 -20.40
CA ALA A 347 15.78 -30.72 -21.66
C ALA A 347 16.73 -29.78 -22.39
N GLU A 348 17.30 -30.25 -23.49
CA GLU A 348 18.10 -29.45 -24.43
C GLU A 348 17.19 -28.73 -25.43
N LEU A 349 17.20 -27.40 -25.41
CA LEU A 349 16.41 -26.55 -26.30
C LEU A 349 17.27 -26.03 -27.45
N ARG A 350 16.83 -26.29 -28.68
CA ARG A 350 17.49 -25.85 -29.91
C ARG A 350 16.53 -25.05 -30.78
N ASN A 351 16.98 -23.88 -31.24
CA ASN A 351 16.28 -23.10 -32.26
C ASN A 351 17.28 -22.59 -33.32
N PRO A 352 17.35 -23.21 -34.51
CA PRO A 352 18.31 -22.84 -35.56
C PRO A 352 18.16 -21.40 -36.10
N GLU A 353 16.98 -20.78 -35.93
CA GLU A 353 16.69 -19.42 -36.39
C GLU A 353 17.26 -18.36 -35.45
N VAL A 354 17.50 -18.71 -34.18
CA VAL A 354 18.00 -17.79 -33.15
C VAL A 354 19.52 -17.87 -33.06
N LYS A 355 20.19 -16.81 -33.49
CA LYS A 355 21.66 -16.68 -33.46
C LYS A 355 22.05 -15.36 -32.80
N PHE A 356 23.19 -15.37 -32.11
CA PHE A 356 23.84 -14.17 -31.59
C PHE A 356 25.06 -13.83 -32.46
N ASN A 357 25.14 -12.60 -32.95
CA ASN A 357 26.18 -12.18 -33.88
C ASN A 357 27.29 -11.41 -33.15
N TYR A 358 28.50 -11.97 -33.13
CA TYR A 358 29.67 -11.25 -32.63
C TYR A 358 30.19 -10.29 -33.70
N THR A 359 30.37 -9.02 -33.34
CA THR A 359 30.98 -7.99 -34.19
C THR A 359 32.37 -7.64 -33.67
N GLU A 360 33.14 -6.91 -34.47
CA GLU A 360 34.38 -6.29 -34.00
C GLU A 360 34.12 -5.38 -32.79
N ASP A 361 35.13 -5.25 -31.93
CA ASP A 361 35.06 -4.41 -30.74
C ASP A 361 34.93 -2.92 -31.12
N PRO A 362 34.23 -2.11 -30.29
CA PRO A 362 34.17 -0.66 -30.45
C PRO A 362 35.55 -0.01 -30.28
N THR A 363 35.77 1.10 -30.98
CA THR A 363 36.94 1.96 -30.79
C THR A 363 36.51 3.40 -30.52
N VAL A 364 37.27 4.12 -29.69
CA VAL A 364 37.09 5.55 -29.45
C VAL A 364 38.22 6.30 -30.16
N LEU A 365 37.85 7.31 -30.95
CA LEU A 365 38.77 8.12 -31.75
C LEU A 365 38.98 9.53 -31.18
N ARG A 366 37.97 10.11 -30.50
CA ARG A 366 38.06 11.47 -29.95
C ARG A 366 36.95 11.76 -28.95
N ILE A 367 37.24 12.57 -27.94
CA ILE A 367 36.30 13.12 -26.95
C ILE A 367 36.25 14.65 -27.11
N GLU A 368 35.07 15.25 -27.28
CA GLU A 368 34.90 16.71 -27.44
C GLU A 368 33.72 17.26 -26.62
N PRO A 369 33.91 18.31 -25.80
CA PRO A 369 35.19 18.95 -25.47
C PRO A 369 36.11 18.00 -24.68
N ASP A 370 37.41 18.29 -24.69
CA ASP A 370 38.45 17.57 -23.96
C ASP A 370 38.63 18.07 -22.51
N TRP A 371 37.57 18.63 -21.92
CA TRP A 371 37.62 19.19 -20.58
C TRP A 371 36.29 19.17 -19.81
N SER A 372 36.38 19.25 -18.47
CA SER A 372 35.24 19.44 -17.56
C SER A 372 35.66 20.16 -16.27
N ILE A 373 34.71 20.48 -15.39
CA ILE A 373 34.97 20.94 -14.02
C ILE A 373 35.10 19.73 -13.08
N ALA A 374 35.70 19.90 -11.90
CA ALA A 374 35.94 18.82 -10.95
C ALA A 374 34.65 18.05 -10.58
N SER A 375 33.52 18.73 -10.41
CA SER A 375 32.20 18.12 -10.18
C SER A 375 31.62 17.38 -11.39
N GLY A 376 32.27 17.43 -12.56
CA GLY A 376 31.84 16.77 -13.79
C GLY A 376 30.60 17.39 -14.44
N GLY A 377 29.84 16.59 -15.18
CA GLY A 377 28.55 16.97 -15.77
C GLY A 377 28.61 17.78 -17.06
N THR A 378 29.79 18.02 -17.64
CA THR A 378 29.92 18.58 -18.99
C THR A 378 29.43 17.58 -20.03
N LEU A 379 28.67 18.03 -21.03
CA LEU A 379 28.22 17.20 -22.14
C LEU A 379 29.38 16.92 -23.11
N LEU A 380 29.74 15.65 -23.27
CA LEU A 380 30.83 15.16 -24.10
C LEU A 380 30.29 14.41 -25.32
N THR A 381 30.76 14.78 -26.50
CA THR A 381 30.56 14.05 -27.75
C THR A 381 31.76 13.15 -28.00
N VAL A 382 31.52 11.85 -28.07
CA VAL A 382 32.56 10.84 -28.30
C VAL A 382 32.39 10.26 -29.69
N SER A 383 33.43 10.38 -30.51
CA SER A 383 33.47 9.81 -31.86
C SER A 383 34.33 8.55 -31.90
N GLY A 384 33.95 7.56 -32.71
CA GLY A 384 34.54 6.22 -32.68
C GLY A 384 34.15 5.33 -33.86
N THR A 385 34.29 4.01 -33.70
CA THR A 385 33.73 2.99 -34.61
C THR A 385 33.03 1.90 -33.82
N ASN A 386 32.07 1.20 -34.45
CA ASN A 386 31.26 0.13 -33.86
C ASN A 386 30.59 0.47 -32.52
N LEU A 387 30.34 1.76 -32.24
CA LEU A 387 29.76 2.18 -30.95
C LEU A 387 28.34 1.65 -30.74
N ALA A 388 27.56 1.44 -31.81
CA ALA A 388 26.18 0.91 -31.71
C ALA A 388 26.12 -0.60 -31.39
N THR A 389 27.27 -1.29 -31.38
CA THR A 389 27.38 -2.66 -30.87
C THR A 389 27.07 -2.72 -29.37
N ILE A 390 27.43 -1.67 -28.63
CA ILE A 390 27.31 -1.63 -27.17
C ILE A 390 25.98 -1.00 -26.77
N ARG A 391 25.22 -1.69 -25.92
CA ARG A 391 23.89 -1.21 -25.48
C ARG A 391 23.93 -0.29 -24.26
N GLU A 392 24.86 -0.55 -23.34
CA GLU A 392 24.95 0.16 -22.06
C GLU A 392 26.37 0.74 -21.83
N PRO A 393 26.90 1.58 -22.74
CA PRO A 393 28.24 2.15 -22.57
C PRO A 393 28.26 3.18 -21.43
N LYS A 394 29.37 3.20 -20.69
CA LYS A 394 29.64 4.20 -19.64
C LYS A 394 31.00 4.83 -19.85
N ILE A 395 31.13 6.12 -19.54
CA ILE A 395 32.42 6.79 -19.42
C ILE A 395 32.89 6.74 -17.97
N ARG A 396 34.20 6.66 -17.78
CA ARG A 396 34.89 6.54 -16.49
C ARG A 396 36.03 7.56 -16.41
N ALA A 397 36.22 8.14 -15.23
CA ALA A 397 37.41 8.90 -14.90
C ALA A 397 37.92 8.51 -13.50
N LYS A 398 39.25 8.49 -13.35
CA LYS A 398 39.93 8.24 -12.08
C LYS A 398 40.95 9.35 -11.82
N TYR A 399 40.95 9.88 -10.60
CA TYR A 399 41.90 10.88 -10.15
C TYR A 399 42.17 10.69 -8.65
N GLY A 400 43.39 10.31 -8.28
CA GLY A 400 43.73 9.87 -6.93
C GLY A 400 42.99 8.59 -6.54
N GLN A 401 42.24 8.64 -5.44
CA GLN A 401 41.35 7.56 -4.99
C GLN A 401 39.92 7.70 -5.53
N ALA A 402 39.58 8.84 -6.16
CA ALA A 402 38.24 9.07 -6.69
C ALA A 402 38.09 8.39 -8.07
N GLU A 403 37.08 7.53 -8.18
CA GLU A 403 36.71 6.84 -9.41
C GLU A 403 35.20 6.97 -9.62
N SER A 404 34.77 7.46 -10.78
CA SER A 404 33.36 7.68 -11.07
C SER A 404 32.98 7.29 -12.49
N PHE A 405 31.69 7.03 -12.67
CA PHE A 405 31.11 6.54 -13.92
C PHE A 405 29.89 7.35 -14.32
N HIS A 406 29.66 7.52 -15.62
CA HIS A 406 28.44 8.10 -16.16
C HIS A 406 27.95 7.35 -17.41
N ASN A 407 26.63 7.24 -17.58
CA ASN A 407 26.06 6.56 -18.75
C ASN A 407 26.24 7.38 -20.04
N CYS A 408 26.46 6.68 -21.15
CA CYS A 408 26.54 7.26 -22.49
C CYS A 408 25.32 6.86 -23.34
N THR A 409 24.94 7.73 -24.26
CA THR A 409 23.85 7.53 -25.22
C THR A 409 24.43 7.35 -26.61
N VAL A 410 24.24 6.18 -27.22
CA VAL A 410 24.77 5.89 -28.55
C VAL A 410 23.79 6.35 -29.63
N TYR A 411 24.26 7.16 -30.58
CA TYR A 411 23.45 7.61 -31.70
C TYR A 411 23.62 6.73 -32.94
N ASN A 412 24.85 6.33 -33.23
CA ASN A 412 25.20 5.48 -34.37
C ASN A 412 26.55 4.80 -34.14
N ASN A 413 27.05 4.05 -35.14
CA ASN A 413 28.34 3.37 -35.06
C ASN A 413 29.54 4.29 -34.82
N SER A 414 29.41 5.60 -35.11
CA SER A 414 30.52 6.55 -35.06
C SER A 414 30.40 7.62 -33.98
N VAL A 415 29.24 7.80 -33.34
CA VAL A 415 29.01 8.90 -32.38
C VAL A 415 28.16 8.44 -31.21
N MET A 416 28.59 8.79 -30.00
CA MET A 416 27.81 8.71 -28.76
C MET A 416 28.01 9.96 -27.91
N VAL A 417 27.09 10.24 -26.98
CA VAL A 417 27.16 11.39 -26.08
C VAL A 417 27.13 10.94 -24.63
N CYS A 418 28.03 11.46 -23.82
CA CYS A 418 28.21 11.13 -22.40
C CYS A 418 28.21 12.41 -21.57
N LEU A 419 28.01 12.30 -20.25
CA LEU A 419 28.33 13.37 -19.32
C LEU A 419 29.67 13.06 -18.65
N ALA A 420 30.51 14.08 -18.49
CA ALA A 420 31.81 13.93 -17.84
C ALA A 420 31.64 13.40 -16.39
N PRO A 421 32.36 12.34 -15.99
CA PRO A 421 32.34 11.84 -14.61
C PRO A 421 32.91 12.87 -13.63
N SER A 422 32.45 12.83 -12.38
CA SER A 422 32.93 13.72 -11.29
C SER A 422 34.21 13.19 -10.66
N VAL A 423 35.17 14.08 -10.41
CA VAL A 423 36.42 13.80 -9.68
C VAL A 423 36.57 14.69 -8.45
N ALA A 424 35.52 15.41 -8.05
CA ALA A 424 35.53 16.35 -6.94
C ALA A 424 35.87 15.71 -5.57
N ASP A 425 35.62 14.41 -5.40
CA ASP A 425 35.91 13.66 -4.17
C ASP A 425 37.41 13.31 -3.99
N SER A 426 38.29 13.77 -4.89
CA SER A 426 39.73 13.52 -4.78
C SER A 426 40.40 14.42 -3.73
N ASP A 427 41.33 13.83 -2.96
CA ASP A 427 42.19 14.58 -2.02
C ASP A 427 43.23 15.47 -2.74
N LEU A 428 43.38 15.32 -4.06
CA LEU A 428 44.30 16.10 -4.87
C LEU A 428 43.64 17.40 -5.34
N GLY A 429 44.34 18.52 -5.14
CA GLY A 429 43.88 19.83 -5.63
C GLY A 429 43.86 19.92 -7.16
N PHE A 430 43.06 20.86 -7.68
CA PHE A 430 42.95 21.17 -9.12
C PHE A 430 43.68 22.48 -9.43
N SER A 431 44.51 22.50 -10.48
CA SER A 431 45.19 23.71 -10.98
C SER A 431 44.28 24.57 -11.86
N GLU A 432 44.41 25.90 -11.80
CA GLU A 432 43.71 26.84 -12.69
C GLU A 432 44.04 26.66 -14.18
N THR A 433 45.21 26.08 -14.50
CA THR A 433 45.60 25.74 -15.88
C THR A 433 44.99 24.43 -16.39
N GLY A 434 44.17 23.74 -15.59
CA GLY A 434 43.65 22.41 -15.88
C GLY A 434 44.58 21.31 -15.35
N THR A 435 43.99 20.22 -14.86
CA THR A 435 44.68 19.04 -14.36
C THR A 435 44.12 17.79 -15.02
N GLY A 436 44.97 16.95 -15.61
CA GLY A 436 44.51 15.70 -16.23
C GLY A 436 44.13 14.65 -15.19
N PRO A 437 43.13 13.80 -15.46
CA PRO A 437 42.87 12.61 -14.63
C PRO A 437 44.03 11.61 -14.75
N ASP A 438 44.15 10.70 -13.78
CA ASP A 438 45.12 9.60 -13.86
C ASP A 438 44.73 8.63 -14.99
N GLU A 439 43.43 8.37 -15.12
CA GLU A 439 42.88 7.50 -16.15
C GLU A 439 41.53 8.07 -16.62
N ILE A 440 41.31 8.11 -17.93
CA ILE A 440 40.00 8.34 -18.55
C ILE A 440 39.71 7.18 -19.50
N GLY A 441 38.46 6.72 -19.55
CA GLY A 441 38.10 5.63 -20.44
C GLY A 441 36.62 5.30 -20.41
N PHE A 442 36.28 4.12 -20.89
CA PHE A 442 34.93 3.66 -21.10
C PHE A 442 34.75 2.21 -20.64
N TYR A 443 33.61 1.96 -20.03
CA TYR A 443 33.12 0.61 -19.77
C TYR A 443 32.09 0.25 -20.83
N MET A 444 32.48 -0.63 -21.75
CA MET A 444 31.70 -1.07 -22.89
C MET A 444 31.71 -2.60 -22.95
N ASP A 445 30.85 -3.23 -22.16
CA ASP A 445 30.86 -4.68 -21.95
C ASP A 445 32.24 -5.16 -21.43
N ASN A 446 32.89 -6.17 -22.05
CA ASN A 446 34.21 -6.67 -21.64
C ASN A 446 35.38 -6.12 -22.49
N VAL A 447 35.18 -5.00 -23.19
CA VAL A 447 36.21 -4.42 -24.07
C VAL A 447 37.28 -3.69 -23.25
N ASN A 448 38.27 -4.45 -22.76
CA ASN A 448 39.31 -3.93 -21.85
C ASN A 448 40.17 -2.82 -22.47
N ALA A 449 40.31 -2.80 -23.81
CA ALA A 449 41.11 -1.79 -24.51
C ALA A 449 40.57 -0.35 -24.35
N LEU A 450 39.30 -0.19 -23.98
CA LEU A 450 38.68 1.12 -23.79
C LEU A 450 38.63 1.57 -22.33
N VAL A 451 38.98 0.71 -21.37
CA VAL A 451 38.93 1.03 -19.93
C VAL A 451 39.85 2.22 -19.61
N VAL A 452 40.95 2.36 -20.36
CA VAL A 452 41.82 3.53 -20.37
C VAL A 452 42.09 3.92 -21.83
N VAL A 453 41.73 5.14 -22.22
CA VAL A 453 41.99 5.69 -23.56
C VAL A 453 43.13 6.70 -23.51
N ASN A 454 43.91 6.77 -24.59
CA ASN A 454 45.06 7.67 -24.70
C ASN A 454 44.65 9.04 -25.29
N GLU A 455 43.64 9.66 -24.69
CA GLU A 455 43.13 10.98 -25.05
C GLU A 455 43.51 11.99 -23.97
N THR A 456 43.89 13.21 -24.36
CA THR A 456 44.13 14.30 -23.41
C THR A 456 42.79 14.81 -22.90
N PHE A 457 42.54 14.77 -21.59
CA PHE A 457 41.35 15.35 -20.97
C PHE A 457 41.75 16.15 -19.74
N SER A 458 41.15 17.33 -19.52
CA SER A 458 41.54 18.22 -18.40
C SER A 458 40.36 18.58 -17.51
N TYR A 459 40.53 18.42 -16.20
CA TYR A 459 39.62 18.89 -15.17
C TYR A 459 40.07 20.25 -14.63
N TYR A 460 39.14 21.20 -14.58
CA TYR A 460 39.33 22.53 -14.02
C TYR A 460 38.67 22.63 -12.63
N PRO A 461 39.16 23.54 -11.75
CA PRO A 461 38.54 23.76 -10.45
C PRO A 461 37.07 24.16 -10.58
N ASP A 462 36.24 23.71 -9.64
CA ASP A 462 34.83 24.11 -9.56
C ASP A 462 34.69 25.62 -9.28
N PRO A 463 33.59 26.25 -9.75
CA PRO A 463 33.31 27.65 -9.46
C PRO A 463 33.07 27.84 -7.95
N VAL A 464 33.71 28.85 -7.35
CA VAL A 464 33.55 29.15 -5.91
C VAL A 464 32.83 30.47 -5.75
N PHE A 465 31.72 30.45 -5.01
CA PHE A 465 30.88 31.61 -4.76
C PHE A 465 31.07 32.16 -3.35
N GLU A 466 30.99 33.48 -3.22
CA GLU A 466 30.94 34.15 -1.92
C GLU A 466 29.53 34.02 -1.31
N PRO A 467 29.39 33.86 0.03
CA PRO A 467 28.08 33.88 0.68
C PRO A 467 27.40 35.25 0.50
N LEU A 468 26.07 35.25 0.40
CA LEU A 468 25.29 36.47 0.13
C LEU A 468 25.44 37.55 1.22
N SER A 469 25.65 37.14 2.47
CA SER A 469 25.95 38.01 3.61
C SER A 469 26.62 37.21 4.73
N PRO A 470 27.25 37.87 5.73
CA PRO A 470 27.84 37.18 6.90
C PRO A 470 26.81 36.39 7.73
N SER A 471 25.52 36.75 7.66
CA SER A 471 24.42 36.07 8.33
C SER A 471 23.70 35.04 7.43
N GLY A 472 24.11 34.89 6.17
CA GLY A 472 23.48 34.00 5.19
C GLY A 472 22.13 34.49 4.66
N VAL A 473 21.68 35.70 5.04
CA VAL A 473 20.44 36.33 4.57
C VAL A 473 20.74 37.69 3.95
N LEU A 474 20.31 37.91 2.71
CA LEU A 474 20.48 39.17 1.98
C LEU A 474 19.12 39.83 1.70
N GLU A 475 19.02 41.10 2.06
CA GLU A 475 17.81 41.90 1.89
C GLU A 475 17.87 42.73 0.61
N LEU A 476 16.92 42.53 -0.30
CA LEU A 476 16.90 43.21 -1.60
C LEU A 476 15.51 43.73 -1.95
N LYS A 477 15.46 44.78 -2.77
CA LYS A 477 14.20 45.35 -3.28
C LYS A 477 13.69 44.52 -4.47
N PRO A 478 12.38 44.54 -4.78
CA PRO A 478 11.80 43.74 -5.85
C PRO A 478 12.41 43.95 -7.24
N THR A 479 13.09 45.08 -7.47
CA THR A 479 13.69 45.47 -8.76
C THR A 479 15.21 45.56 -8.77
N SER A 480 15.88 45.29 -7.64
CA SER A 480 17.35 45.32 -7.57
C SER A 480 17.94 43.99 -8.04
N PRO A 481 18.87 43.95 -9.00
CA PRO A 481 19.46 42.69 -9.46
C PRO A 481 20.37 42.06 -8.39
N LEU A 482 20.47 40.73 -8.39
CA LEU A 482 21.29 39.95 -7.46
C LEU A 482 22.65 39.75 -8.10
N ILE A 483 23.67 40.21 -7.38
CA ILE A 483 25.06 40.08 -7.80
C ILE A 483 25.67 38.92 -7.00
N LEU A 484 25.95 37.81 -7.68
CA LEU A 484 26.65 36.67 -7.12
C LEU A 484 28.13 36.78 -7.47
N LYS A 485 28.96 37.12 -6.49
CA LYS A 485 30.41 37.20 -6.67
C LYS A 485 31.02 35.81 -6.53
N GLY A 486 32.00 35.53 -7.37
CA GLY A 486 32.71 34.26 -7.32
C GLY A 486 34.04 34.30 -8.07
N ARG A 487 34.80 33.23 -7.91
CA ARG A 487 36.03 32.93 -8.65
C ARG A 487 35.85 31.65 -9.45
N ASN A 488 36.66 31.47 -10.49
CA ASN A 488 36.60 30.31 -11.41
C ASN A 488 35.26 30.20 -12.15
N LEU A 489 34.58 31.34 -12.39
CA LEU A 489 33.28 31.35 -13.08
C LEU A 489 33.42 31.02 -14.58
N ILE A 490 34.56 31.36 -15.18
CA ILE A 490 34.91 31.03 -16.55
C ILE A 490 36.17 30.16 -16.50
N PRO A 491 36.09 28.86 -16.81
CA PRO A 491 37.27 28.02 -16.88
C PRO A 491 38.22 28.55 -17.96
N ALA A 492 39.53 28.48 -17.73
CA ALA A 492 40.56 28.83 -18.70
C ALA A 492 40.71 27.79 -19.82
N ALA A 493 39.62 27.12 -20.20
CA ALA A 493 39.62 26.03 -21.15
C ALA A 493 39.86 26.53 -22.59
N PRO A 494 40.48 25.72 -23.46
CA PRO A 494 40.69 26.07 -24.87
C PRO A 494 39.35 26.16 -25.62
N GLY A 495 39.17 27.20 -26.42
CA GLY A 495 37.93 27.47 -27.16
C GLY A 495 36.91 28.25 -26.34
N ASN A 496 36.16 29.14 -26.98
CA ASN A 496 35.28 30.13 -26.35
C ASN A 496 34.01 29.52 -25.67
N ASN A 497 34.09 28.27 -25.21
CA ASN A 497 32.98 27.49 -24.67
C ASN A 497 32.77 27.83 -23.20
N ARG A 498 31.64 28.46 -22.89
CA ARG A 498 31.27 28.87 -21.53
C ARG A 498 30.51 27.75 -20.81
N LEU A 499 30.74 27.60 -19.51
CA LEU A 499 29.88 26.78 -18.65
C LEU A 499 28.45 27.33 -18.69
N ASN A 500 27.47 26.43 -18.82
CA ASN A 500 26.07 26.81 -18.79
C ASN A 500 25.59 26.90 -17.33
N TYR A 501 25.51 28.12 -16.80
CA TYR A 501 25.04 28.38 -15.44
C TYR A 501 23.51 28.48 -15.40
N THR A 502 22.91 27.89 -14.38
CA THR A 502 21.51 28.11 -14.02
C THR A 502 21.44 28.53 -12.56
N VAL A 503 20.85 29.70 -12.28
CA VAL A 503 20.63 30.18 -10.91
C VAL A 503 19.14 30.21 -10.64
N LEU A 504 18.76 29.58 -9.54
CA LEU A 504 17.39 29.43 -9.07
C LEU A 504 17.22 30.27 -7.80
N ILE A 505 16.25 31.16 -7.78
CA ILE A 505 15.77 31.83 -6.57
C ILE A 505 14.47 31.13 -6.18
N GLY A 506 14.52 30.34 -5.10
CA GLY A 506 13.50 29.32 -4.81
C GLY A 506 13.47 28.28 -5.93
N GLU A 507 12.34 28.18 -6.63
CA GLU A 507 12.14 27.31 -7.80
C GLU A 507 12.21 28.06 -9.14
N THR A 508 12.42 29.38 -9.12
CA THR A 508 12.37 30.20 -10.34
C THR A 508 13.76 30.46 -10.92
N PRO A 509 14.00 30.14 -12.21
CA PRO A 509 15.27 30.45 -12.86
C PRO A 509 15.36 31.95 -13.16
N CYS A 510 16.51 32.56 -12.89
CA CYS A 510 16.75 33.96 -13.25
C CYS A 510 17.51 34.11 -14.56
N VAL A 511 17.34 35.26 -15.20
CA VAL A 511 18.09 35.61 -16.41
C VAL A 511 19.50 36.02 -15.98
N LEU A 512 20.50 35.37 -16.55
CA LEU A 512 21.91 35.54 -16.14
C LEU A 512 22.72 36.33 -17.15
N THR A 513 23.49 37.28 -16.63
CA THR A 513 24.61 37.91 -17.34
C THR A 513 25.90 37.52 -16.65
N LEU A 514 26.79 36.83 -17.38
CA LEU A 514 28.07 36.31 -16.88
C LEU A 514 29.19 37.33 -17.10
N SER A 515 29.94 37.60 -16.04
CA SER A 515 31.23 38.29 -16.03
C SER A 515 32.32 37.37 -15.47
N GLU A 516 33.60 37.74 -15.60
CA GLU A 516 34.74 36.94 -15.13
C GLU A 516 34.72 36.71 -13.60
N SER A 517 34.12 37.61 -12.82
CA SER A 517 34.08 37.56 -11.36
C SER A 517 32.67 37.64 -10.74
N GLN A 518 31.62 37.81 -11.57
CA GLN A 518 30.26 38.04 -11.08
C GLN A 518 29.21 37.43 -12.01
N LEU A 519 28.18 36.82 -11.43
CA LEU A 519 26.92 36.47 -12.09
C LEU A 519 25.86 37.49 -11.70
N LEU A 520 25.33 38.23 -12.68
CA LEU A 520 24.19 39.13 -12.49
C LEU A 520 22.91 38.37 -12.79
N CYS A 521 22.01 38.32 -11.83
CA CYS A 521 20.77 37.55 -11.87
C CYS A 521 19.58 38.52 -11.76
N GLU A 522 18.75 38.58 -12.81
CA GLU A 522 17.54 39.41 -12.89
C GLU A 522 16.28 38.54 -12.75
N TRP A 523 15.38 38.89 -11.83
CA TRP A 523 14.08 38.23 -11.63
C TRP A 523 12.93 39.23 -11.70
N PRO A 524 11.78 38.88 -12.30
CA PRO A 524 10.74 39.87 -12.57
C PRO A 524 9.69 40.06 -11.46
N ASN A 525 9.44 39.12 -10.54
CA ASN A 525 8.31 39.24 -9.59
C ASN A 525 8.38 38.23 -8.42
N LEU A 526 9.22 38.47 -7.40
CA LEU A 526 9.24 37.66 -6.17
C LEU A 526 9.21 38.58 -4.94
N THR A 527 8.45 38.19 -3.91
CA THR A 527 8.42 38.82 -2.59
C THR A 527 8.55 37.74 -1.51
N GLY A 528 9.06 38.08 -0.33
CA GLY A 528 9.31 37.13 0.76
C GLY A 528 10.71 36.49 0.74
N GLN A 529 10.88 35.40 1.49
CA GLN A 529 12.17 34.76 1.76
C GLN A 529 12.38 33.54 0.83
N HIS A 530 13.45 33.55 0.02
CA HIS A 530 13.73 32.52 -1.01
C HIS A 530 15.19 32.05 -0.97
N LYS A 531 15.42 30.73 -1.02
CA LYS A 531 16.77 30.15 -1.07
C LYS A 531 17.38 30.32 -2.46
N VAL A 532 18.64 30.75 -2.55
CA VAL A 532 19.35 30.84 -3.83
C VAL A 532 20.14 29.55 -4.07
N THR A 533 20.02 28.95 -5.25
CA THR A 533 20.74 27.74 -5.67
C THR A 533 21.39 27.96 -7.02
N ILE A 534 22.68 27.64 -7.15
CA ILE A 534 23.48 27.81 -8.35
C ILE A 534 23.86 26.42 -8.88
N ARG A 535 23.61 26.17 -10.17
CA ARG A 535 23.95 24.92 -10.87
C ARG A 535 24.82 25.18 -12.08
N ALA A 536 25.89 24.40 -12.25
CA ALA A 536 26.75 24.41 -13.44
C ALA A 536 27.38 23.03 -13.65
N GLY A 537 27.07 22.34 -14.75
CA GLY A 537 27.50 20.94 -14.93
C GLY A 537 26.99 20.05 -13.80
N GLY A 538 27.88 19.34 -13.12
CA GLY A 538 27.60 18.54 -11.91
C GLY A 538 27.71 19.31 -10.58
N PHE A 539 28.07 20.60 -10.62
CA PHE A 539 28.23 21.44 -9.43
C PHE A 539 26.90 22.07 -8.98
N GLU A 540 26.58 21.97 -7.68
CA GLU A 540 25.42 22.60 -7.05
C GLU A 540 25.83 23.28 -5.73
N TYR A 541 25.55 24.59 -5.59
CA TYR A 541 25.89 25.37 -4.39
C TYR A 541 24.80 26.36 -4.00
N SER A 542 24.62 26.61 -2.70
CA SER A 542 23.66 27.58 -2.18
C SER A 542 24.35 28.67 -1.37
N PRO A 543 24.45 29.91 -1.87
CA PRO A 543 25.16 31.00 -1.20
C PRO A 543 24.39 31.65 -0.03
N GLY A 544 23.11 31.31 0.15
CA GLY A 544 22.26 31.86 1.22
C GLY A 544 20.81 32.07 0.82
N THR A 545 20.09 32.85 1.61
CA THR A 545 18.66 33.14 1.44
C THR A 545 18.42 34.63 1.15
N LEU A 546 17.52 34.94 0.22
CA LEU A 546 17.15 36.29 -0.19
C LEU A 546 15.83 36.70 0.48
N HIS A 547 15.74 37.89 1.07
CA HIS A 547 14.49 38.44 1.64
C HIS A 547 14.06 39.72 0.89
N ILE A 548 12.87 39.70 0.28
CA ILE A 548 12.35 40.79 -0.56
C ILE A 548 11.12 41.47 0.06
N TYR A 549 11.22 42.76 0.36
CA TYR A 549 10.18 43.58 0.99
C TYR A 549 9.27 44.32 -0.03
N SER A 550 8.00 44.59 0.32
CA SER A 550 7.04 45.36 -0.49
C SER A 550 6.99 46.84 -0.12
N ASP A 551 7.00 47.75 -1.09
CA ASP A 551 6.85 49.19 -0.87
C ASP A 551 5.43 49.55 -0.42
N SER A 552 5.31 50.18 0.75
CA SER A 552 4.13 50.97 1.12
C SER A 552 4.58 52.29 1.72
N LEU A 553 4.30 53.38 1.01
CA LEU A 553 4.52 54.77 1.39
C LEU A 553 3.33 55.29 2.22
N LEU A 554 3.59 55.87 3.39
CA LEU A 554 2.77 56.97 3.91
C LEU A 554 3.66 58.10 4.43
N THR A 555 3.48 59.23 3.76
CA THR A 555 3.81 60.63 4.03
C THR A 555 3.20 61.13 5.36
N LEU A 556 3.66 62.15 6.10
CA LEU A 556 4.44 63.39 5.86
C LEU A 556 4.96 63.92 7.27
N PRO A 557 5.53 65.15 7.48
CA PRO A 557 6.88 65.40 8.03
C PRO A 557 6.94 66.39 9.25
N ALA A 558 8.17 66.81 9.61
CA ALA A 558 8.61 67.93 10.49
C ALA A 558 8.83 67.60 12.00
N ILE A 559 10.05 67.44 12.57
CA ILE A 559 11.28 68.29 12.70
C ILE A 559 11.34 69.10 14.03
N ILE A 560 12.33 68.72 14.89
CA ILE A 560 13.12 69.48 15.89
C ILE A 560 12.61 69.68 17.33
N GLY A 561 13.50 69.39 18.31
CA GLY A 561 13.58 70.15 19.58
C GLY A 561 14.02 69.40 20.85
N ILE A 562 15.31 69.09 21.02
CA ILE A 562 15.91 68.64 22.29
C ILE A 562 16.17 69.84 23.21
N GLY A 563 15.78 69.77 24.48
CA GLY A 563 16.41 70.58 25.54
C GLY A 563 15.52 70.93 26.73
N GLY A 564 15.76 70.27 27.87
CA GLY A 564 15.31 70.77 29.18
C GLY A 564 14.13 70.05 29.80
N GLY A 565 14.36 68.86 30.36
CA GLY A 565 13.34 68.18 31.17
C GLY A 565 13.83 66.99 31.99
N GLY A 566 15.15 66.75 32.04
CA GLY A 566 15.76 65.63 32.75
C GLY A 566 15.57 65.65 34.28
N GLY A 567 15.01 66.73 34.85
CA GLY A 567 14.70 66.80 36.28
C GLY A 567 13.37 66.15 36.67
N LEU A 568 12.38 66.09 35.76
CA LEU A 568 11.05 65.56 36.08
C LEU A 568 10.98 64.03 35.93
N LEU A 569 11.86 63.48 35.10
CA LEU A 569 11.90 62.05 34.74
C LEU A 569 12.39 61.17 35.90
N LEU A 570 13.23 61.73 36.79
CA LEU A 570 13.86 60.99 37.88
C LEU A 570 12.92 60.74 39.08
N LEU A 571 11.97 61.65 39.32
CA LEU A 571 10.94 61.47 40.36
C LEU A 571 9.83 60.50 39.93
N VAL A 572 9.52 60.44 38.64
CA VAL A 572 8.56 59.47 38.07
C VAL A 572 9.12 58.04 38.11
N ILE A 573 10.43 57.86 37.91
CA ILE A 573 11.08 56.53 37.95
C ILE A 573 10.96 55.87 39.33
N ILE A 574 11.07 56.61 40.44
CA ILE A 574 11.00 56.02 41.79
C ILE A 574 9.57 55.56 42.13
N ALA A 575 8.55 56.32 41.75
CA ALA A 575 7.15 55.92 41.92
C ALA A 575 6.78 54.71 41.03
N VAL A 576 7.32 54.68 39.81
CA VAL A 576 7.17 53.54 38.88
C VAL A 576 7.86 52.29 39.43
N LEU A 577 9.03 52.38 40.07
CA LEU A 577 9.71 51.22 40.67
C LEU A 577 8.94 50.57 41.82
N ILE A 578 8.24 51.36 42.64
CA ILE A 578 7.41 50.83 43.74
C ILE A 578 6.14 50.17 43.19
N ALA A 579 5.50 50.78 42.18
CA ALA A 579 4.37 50.19 41.47
C ALA A 579 4.78 48.92 40.66
N TYR A 580 5.99 48.91 40.10
CA TYR A 580 6.56 47.79 39.37
C TYR A 580 6.79 46.58 40.29
N LYS A 581 7.28 46.76 41.52
CA LYS A 581 7.45 45.65 42.47
C LYS A 581 6.13 45.02 42.93
N ARG A 582 5.06 45.80 43.08
CA ARG A 582 3.72 45.28 43.43
C ARG A 582 3.06 44.54 42.25
N LYS A 583 3.19 45.07 41.02
CA LYS A 583 2.67 44.43 39.80
C LYS A 583 3.48 43.21 39.38
N SER A 584 4.79 43.19 39.64
CA SER A 584 5.69 42.07 39.37
C SER A 584 5.37 40.83 40.21
N ARG A 585 4.91 40.99 41.46
CA ARG A 585 4.55 39.85 42.32
C ARG A 585 3.26 39.14 41.88
N ASP A 586 2.31 39.87 41.31
CA ASP A 586 1.11 39.31 40.67
C ASP A 586 1.39 38.80 39.25
N ALA A 587 2.36 39.40 38.54
CA ALA A 587 2.89 38.87 37.29
C ALA A 587 3.63 37.54 37.49
N ASP A 588 4.44 37.38 38.54
CA ASP A 588 5.16 36.12 38.83
C ASP A 588 4.21 34.97 39.21
N ARG A 589 3.08 35.27 39.89
CA ARG A 589 2.05 34.27 40.19
C ARG A 589 1.26 33.86 38.95
N THR A 590 0.96 34.80 38.06
CA THR A 590 0.32 34.49 36.77
C THR A 590 1.29 33.79 35.82
N LEU A 591 2.58 34.13 35.83
CA LEU A 591 3.64 33.51 35.04
C LEU A 591 3.98 32.09 35.53
N LYS A 592 3.95 31.81 36.84
CA LYS A 592 4.04 30.43 37.38
C LYS A 592 2.82 29.57 37.04
N ARG A 593 1.61 30.15 37.02
CA ARG A 593 0.41 29.45 36.54
C ARG A 593 0.49 29.18 35.03
N LEU A 594 0.97 30.14 34.25
CA LEU A 594 1.21 29.98 32.82
C LEU A 594 2.32 28.97 32.54
N GLN A 595 3.42 28.94 33.30
CA GLN A 595 4.48 27.94 33.19
C GLN A 595 4.00 26.53 33.55
N LEU A 596 3.26 26.34 34.65
CA LEU A 596 2.66 25.03 34.97
C LEU A 596 1.64 24.57 33.92
N GLN A 597 0.89 25.52 33.32
CA GLN A 597 0.03 25.23 32.18
C GLN A 597 0.85 24.88 30.93
N MET A 598 1.98 25.54 30.70
CA MET A 598 2.90 25.28 29.59
C MET A 598 3.62 23.93 29.74
N ASP A 599 4.07 23.57 30.94
CA ASP A 599 4.72 22.28 31.25
C ASP A 599 3.74 21.11 31.13
N ASN A 600 2.48 21.31 31.55
CA ASN A 600 1.43 20.29 31.37
C ASN A 600 1.03 20.15 29.90
N LEU A 601 1.01 21.25 29.14
CA LEU A 601 0.87 21.21 27.68
C LEU A 601 2.06 20.49 27.05
N GLU A 602 3.30 20.87 27.38
CA GLU A 602 4.53 20.28 26.85
C GLU A 602 4.62 18.78 27.15
N SER A 603 4.32 18.36 28.37
CA SER A 603 4.30 16.94 28.75
C SER A 603 3.24 16.15 27.97
N ARG A 604 2.08 16.74 27.67
CA ARG A 604 1.03 16.09 26.86
C ARG A 604 1.43 15.99 25.39
N VAL A 605 2.00 17.06 24.83
CA VAL A 605 2.54 17.05 23.47
C VAL A 605 3.67 16.04 23.32
N ALA A 606 4.57 15.96 24.31
CA ALA A 606 5.70 15.05 24.29
C ALA A 606 5.27 13.57 24.37
N LEU A 607 4.25 13.26 25.17
CA LEU A 607 3.69 11.91 25.26
C LEU A 607 3.00 11.52 23.95
N GLU A 608 2.21 12.44 23.38
CA GLU A 608 1.49 12.23 22.13
C GLU A 608 2.44 12.04 20.93
N CYS A 609 3.52 12.82 20.86
CA CYS A 609 4.57 12.63 19.85
C CYS A 609 5.32 11.30 20.03
N LYS A 610 5.55 10.84 21.27
CA LYS A 610 6.19 9.55 21.56
C LYS A 610 5.30 8.37 21.18
N GLU A 611 4.01 8.43 21.51
CA GLU A 611 3.02 7.41 21.13
C GLU A 611 2.85 7.35 19.62
N ALA A 612 2.68 8.50 18.95
CA ALA A 612 2.55 8.56 17.49
C ALA A 612 3.80 8.01 16.77
N PHE A 613 5.00 8.21 17.33
CA PHE A 613 6.24 7.64 16.80
C PHE A 613 6.36 6.13 17.04
N ALA A 614 5.93 5.63 18.21
CA ALA A 614 5.92 4.22 18.52
C ALA A 614 4.90 3.44 17.66
N GLU A 615 3.70 3.99 17.47
CA GLU A 615 2.63 3.43 16.62
C GLU A 615 3.09 3.30 15.16
N LEU A 616 3.83 4.29 14.64
CA LEU A 616 4.41 4.27 13.29
C LEU A 616 5.37 3.08 13.04
N GLN A 617 5.99 2.53 14.09
CA GLN A 617 6.93 1.41 13.98
C GLN A 617 6.25 0.03 14.09
N THR A 618 5.07 -0.08 14.71
CA THR A 618 4.43 -1.38 15.02
C THR A 618 3.28 -1.77 14.08
N ASP A 619 2.60 -0.81 13.42
CA ASP A 619 1.30 -1.04 12.78
C ASP A 619 1.33 -1.74 11.40
N ILE A 620 2.45 -1.71 10.67
CA ILE A 620 2.53 -2.18 9.26
C ILE A 620 2.32 -3.71 9.14
N HIS A 621 2.71 -4.51 10.13
CA HIS A 621 2.64 -5.97 10.08
C HIS A 621 1.28 -6.57 10.50
N GLU A 622 0.51 -5.89 11.36
CA GLU A 622 -0.77 -6.41 11.90
C GLU A 622 -1.89 -6.35 10.85
N LEU A 623 -1.94 -5.30 10.03
CA LEU A 623 -3.00 -5.09 9.03
C LEU A 623 -2.96 -6.15 7.90
N THR A 624 -1.79 -6.69 7.58
CA THR A 624 -1.62 -7.64 6.46
C THR A 624 -2.02 -9.07 6.85
N GLN A 625 -1.87 -9.47 8.12
CA GLN A 625 -2.21 -10.82 8.58
C GLN A 625 -3.72 -11.06 8.76
N GLU A 626 -4.51 -10.03 9.07
CA GLU A 626 -5.95 -10.18 9.31
C GLU A 626 -6.82 -10.17 8.04
N LEU A 627 -6.28 -9.73 6.90
CA LEU A 627 -7.00 -9.55 5.63
C LEU A 627 -6.99 -10.79 4.70
N ASP A 628 -6.13 -11.79 4.95
CA ASP A 628 -5.91 -12.96 4.07
C ASP A 628 -6.98 -14.08 4.16
N GLY A 629 -8.18 -13.81 4.72
CA GLY A 629 -9.12 -14.86 5.13
C GLY A 629 -10.51 -14.91 4.47
N ALA A 630 -10.95 -13.89 3.72
CA ALA A 630 -12.33 -13.81 3.21
C ALA A 630 -12.38 -13.41 1.73
N GLY A 631 -13.25 -14.05 0.94
CA GLY A 631 -13.46 -13.71 -0.47
C GLY A 631 -14.04 -12.30 -0.65
N ILE A 632 -13.67 -11.64 -1.76
CA ILE A 632 -14.12 -10.26 -2.05
C ILE A 632 -15.61 -10.25 -2.44
N PRO A 633 -16.47 -9.48 -1.75
CA PRO A 633 -17.92 -9.47 -1.98
C PRO A 633 -18.28 -8.56 -3.17
N PHE A 634 -17.86 -8.93 -4.39
CA PHE A 634 -18.23 -8.19 -5.60
C PHE A 634 -19.74 -8.21 -5.80
N LEU A 635 -20.31 -7.04 -6.10
CA LEU A 635 -21.67 -6.92 -6.62
C LEU A 635 -21.74 -7.51 -8.03
N ASP A 636 -22.88 -8.08 -8.37
CA ASP A 636 -23.16 -8.51 -9.72
C ASP A 636 -23.21 -7.32 -10.70
N TYR A 637 -23.01 -7.60 -11.99
CA TYR A 637 -22.93 -6.57 -13.03
C TYR A 637 -24.14 -5.62 -13.00
N ARG A 638 -25.35 -6.18 -12.83
CA ARG A 638 -26.60 -5.42 -12.80
C ARG A 638 -26.63 -4.44 -11.63
N THR A 639 -26.36 -4.89 -10.41
CA THR A 639 -26.38 -4.01 -9.23
C THR A 639 -25.26 -2.96 -9.30
N TYR A 640 -24.06 -3.36 -9.73
CA TYR A 640 -22.94 -2.43 -9.95
C TYR A 640 -23.32 -1.31 -10.93
N ALA A 641 -23.78 -1.68 -12.12
CA ALA A 641 -24.13 -0.72 -13.16
C ALA A 641 -25.25 0.21 -12.71
N MET A 642 -26.27 -0.31 -12.00
CA MET A 642 -27.34 0.52 -11.44
C MET A 642 -26.84 1.55 -10.43
N ARG A 643 -25.99 1.15 -9.49
CA ARG A 643 -25.45 2.06 -8.46
C ARG A 643 -24.63 3.19 -9.09
N VAL A 644 -23.98 2.95 -10.23
CA VAL A 644 -23.20 3.97 -10.96
C VAL A 644 -24.08 4.84 -11.89
N LEU A 645 -25.04 4.24 -12.59
CA LEU A 645 -25.94 4.93 -13.52
C LEU A 645 -26.92 5.85 -12.79
N PHE A 646 -27.49 5.37 -11.68
CA PHE A 646 -28.55 5.99 -10.90
C PHE A 646 -28.16 6.05 -9.41
N PRO A 647 -27.14 6.84 -9.05
CA PRO A 647 -26.62 6.89 -7.69
C PRO A 647 -27.70 7.37 -6.71
N GLY A 648 -27.88 6.63 -5.61
CA GLY A 648 -28.83 6.96 -4.54
C GLY A 648 -30.28 6.51 -4.78
N ILE A 649 -30.55 5.70 -5.82
CA ILE A 649 -31.88 5.13 -6.08
C ILE A 649 -31.80 3.61 -5.93
N GLU A 650 -32.37 3.06 -4.86
CA GLU A 650 -32.36 1.62 -4.58
C GLU A 650 -33.41 0.87 -5.43
N ASP A 651 -34.62 1.42 -5.56
CA ASP A 651 -35.75 0.82 -6.30
C ASP A 651 -36.05 1.53 -7.62
N HIS A 652 -35.12 1.47 -8.58
CA HIS A 652 -35.32 2.12 -9.87
C HIS A 652 -36.38 1.37 -10.74
N PRO A 653 -37.33 2.06 -11.41
CA PRO A 653 -38.35 1.44 -12.26
C PRO A 653 -37.81 0.52 -13.36
N VAL A 654 -36.59 0.78 -13.84
CA VAL A 654 -35.84 -0.06 -14.80
C VAL A 654 -35.59 -1.49 -14.29
N LEU A 655 -35.66 -1.70 -12.97
CA LEU A 655 -35.49 -3.00 -12.33
C LEU A 655 -36.80 -3.75 -12.12
N LYS A 656 -37.94 -3.05 -12.14
CA LYS A 656 -39.26 -3.65 -11.93
C LYS A 656 -39.79 -4.19 -13.26
N GLU A 657 -40.38 -5.38 -13.22
CA GLU A 657 -41.22 -5.86 -14.30
C GLU A 657 -42.40 -4.89 -14.45
N MET A 658 -42.67 -4.46 -15.67
CA MET A 658 -43.80 -3.57 -15.95
C MET A 658 -45.07 -4.31 -15.49
N GLU A 659 -45.84 -3.75 -14.56
CA GLU A 659 -47.06 -4.41 -14.05
C GLU A 659 -47.98 -4.77 -15.23
N VAL A 660 -48.37 -6.04 -15.29
CA VAL A 660 -49.14 -6.73 -16.36
C VAL A 660 -50.48 -6.05 -16.71
N ARG A 661 -50.87 -4.98 -15.99
CA ARG A 661 -52.14 -4.27 -16.17
C ARG A 661 -52.11 -3.09 -17.15
N VAL A 662 -50.96 -2.73 -17.74
CA VAL A 662 -50.90 -1.61 -18.69
C VAL A 662 -50.77 -2.09 -20.15
N GLN A 663 -51.93 -2.13 -20.82
CA GLN A 663 -52.21 -1.89 -22.24
C GLN A 663 -51.18 -2.38 -23.29
N ALA A 664 -51.55 -3.37 -24.10
CA ALA A 664 -50.83 -3.77 -25.34
C ALA A 664 -50.50 -2.58 -26.29
N ASN A 665 -51.27 -1.49 -26.24
CA ASN A 665 -50.99 -0.26 -26.98
C ASN A 665 -49.75 0.50 -26.46
N VAL A 666 -49.49 0.50 -25.14
CA VAL A 666 -48.27 1.08 -24.54
C VAL A 666 -47.05 0.30 -24.99
N GLU A 667 -47.10 -1.04 -24.91
CA GLU A 667 -46.00 -1.90 -25.36
C GLU A 667 -45.71 -1.71 -26.86
N LYS A 668 -46.77 -1.66 -27.68
CA LYS A 668 -46.67 -1.39 -29.12
C LYS A 668 -46.04 -0.03 -29.41
N ALA A 669 -46.45 1.02 -28.69
CA ALA A 669 -45.90 2.36 -28.86
C ALA A 669 -44.45 2.47 -28.39
N LEU A 670 -44.08 1.84 -27.26
CA LEU A 670 -42.68 1.78 -26.79
C LEU A 670 -41.80 0.98 -27.75
N THR A 671 -42.32 -0.07 -28.37
CA THR A 671 -41.58 -0.83 -29.39
C THR A 671 -41.27 0.03 -30.60
N LEU A 672 -42.27 0.78 -31.09
CA LEU A 672 -42.09 1.76 -32.17
C LEU A 672 -41.11 2.88 -31.77
N PHE A 673 -41.15 3.32 -30.50
CA PHE A 673 -40.22 4.31 -29.96
C PHE A 673 -38.78 3.77 -29.86
N GLY A 674 -38.59 2.53 -29.42
CA GLY A 674 -37.29 1.85 -29.43
C GLY A 674 -36.70 1.78 -30.83
N GLN A 675 -37.51 1.48 -31.84
CA GLN A 675 -37.09 1.53 -33.25
C GLN A 675 -36.68 2.94 -33.70
N LEU A 676 -37.27 4.01 -33.14
CA LEU A 676 -36.82 5.37 -33.40
C LEU A 676 -35.46 5.67 -32.74
N LEU A 677 -35.22 5.22 -31.51
CA LEU A 677 -33.93 5.43 -30.83
C LEU A 677 -32.76 4.75 -31.55
N THR A 678 -33.01 3.64 -32.27
CA THR A 678 -32.01 2.99 -33.14
C THR A 678 -31.74 3.74 -34.46
N LYS A 679 -32.45 4.84 -34.75
CA LYS A 679 -32.14 5.72 -35.88
C LYS A 679 -31.19 6.83 -35.45
N LYS A 680 -29.95 6.78 -35.95
CA LYS A 680 -28.86 7.72 -35.60
C LYS A 680 -29.29 9.19 -35.61
N HIS A 681 -29.95 9.64 -36.68
CA HIS A 681 -30.37 11.03 -36.83
C HIS A 681 -31.50 11.43 -35.87
N PHE A 682 -32.41 10.50 -35.53
CA PHE A 682 -33.43 10.76 -34.52
C PHE A 682 -32.78 11.02 -33.17
N LEU A 683 -31.91 10.11 -32.72
CA LEU A 683 -31.30 10.17 -31.40
C LEU A 683 -30.39 11.40 -31.24
N LEU A 684 -29.58 11.73 -32.26
CA LEU A 684 -28.77 12.94 -32.26
C LEU A 684 -29.63 14.21 -32.17
N THR A 685 -30.70 14.29 -32.97
CA THR A 685 -31.61 15.45 -32.95
C THR A 685 -32.31 15.56 -31.60
N PHE A 686 -32.82 14.44 -31.08
CA PHE A 686 -33.48 14.36 -29.78
C PHE A 686 -32.59 14.90 -28.65
N ILE A 687 -31.36 14.40 -28.52
CA ILE A 687 -30.42 14.83 -27.47
C ILE A 687 -30.09 16.32 -27.64
N ARG A 688 -29.76 16.78 -28.85
CA ARG A 688 -29.43 18.19 -29.12
C ARG A 688 -30.59 19.12 -28.79
N THR A 689 -31.82 18.73 -29.10
CA THR A 689 -33.02 19.52 -28.81
C THR A 689 -33.26 19.63 -27.31
N LEU A 690 -33.08 18.55 -26.54
CA LEU A 690 -33.20 18.57 -25.09
C LEU A 690 -32.13 19.47 -24.45
N GLU A 691 -30.87 19.32 -24.86
CA GLU A 691 -29.77 20.12 -24.31
C GLU A 691 -29.92 21.63 -24.57
N ALA A 692 -30.58 22.00 -25.67
CA ALA A 692 -30.86 23.39 -26.00
C ALA A 692 -31.91 24.05 -25.07
N GLN A 693 -32.68 23.27 -24.31
CA GLN A 693 -33.72 23.80 -23.44
C GLN A 693 -33.16 24.29 -22.10
N ARG A 694 -33.50 25.53 -21.71
CA ARG A 694 -33.10 26.10 -20.42
C ARG A 694 -33.71 25.36 -19.22
N SER A 695 -34.87 24.75 -19.39
CA SER A 695 -35.55 23.96 -18.35
C SER A 695 -34.98 22.55 -18.18
N PHE A 696 -34.03 22.14 -19.02
CA PHE A 696 -33.37 20.84 -18.94
C PHE A 696 -32.15 20.93 -18.00
N SER A 697 -32.31 20.38 -16.80
CA SER A 697 -31.34 20.52 -15.71
C SER A 697 -30.14 19.57 -15.86
N MET A 698 -29.09 19.79 -15.07
CA MET A 698 -27.94 18.88 -14.99
C MET A 698 -28.34 17.47 -14.53
N ARG A 699 -29.35 17.37 -13.64
CA ARG A 699 -29.91 16.09 -13.21
C ARG A 699 -30.61 15.39 -14.39
N ASP A 700 -31.38 16.14 -15.17
CA ASP A 700 -32.09 15.59 -16.33
C ASP A 700 -31.10 15.08 -17.39
N ARG A 701 -30.02 15.82 -17.66
CA ARG A 701 -28.93 15.36 -18.54
C ARG A 701 -28.37 14.02 -18.07
N GLY A 702 -28.10 13.92 -16.77
CA GLY A 702 -27.59 12.72 -16.13
C GLY A 702 -28.53 11.52 -16.28
N ASN A 703 -29.81 11.73 -15.97
CA ASN A 703 -30.85 10.70 -16.07
C ASN A 703 -31.08 10.25 -17.51
N VAL A 704 -31.24 11.18 -18.45
CA VAL A 704 -31.48 10.85 -19.87
C VAL A 704 -30.29 10.07 -20.45
N ALA A 705 -29.05 10.47 -20.15
CA ALA A 705 -27.87 9.71 -20.55
C ALA A 705 -27.88 8.27 -20.00
N SER A 706 -28.19 8.09 -18.72
CA SER A 706 -28.27 6.76 -18.10
C SER A 706 -29.40 5.91 -18.67
N LEU A 707 -30.58 6.49 -18.91
CA LEU A 707 -31.70 5.79 -19.52
C LEU A 707 -31.41 5.39 -20.97
N ILE A 708 -30.83 6.27 -21.78
CA ILE A 708 -30.45 5.98 -23.18
C ILE A 708 -29.42 4.85 -23.22
N MET A 709 -28.36 4.94 -22.40
CA MET A 709 -27.33 3.90 -22.36
C MET A 709 -27.88 2.55 -21.87
N THR A 710 -28.85 2.57 -20.95
CA THR A 710 -29.55 1.35 -20.50
C THR A 710 -30.42 0.77 -21.62
N ALA A 711 -31.20 1.61 -22.32
CA ALA A 711 -32.05 1.18 -23.42
C ALA A 711 -31.25 0.62 -24.62
N LEU A 712 -30.02 1.12 -24.82
CA LEU A 712 -29.12 0.71 -25.89
C LEU A 712 -28.04 -0.30 -25.44
N GLN A 713 -28.13 -0.86 -24.24
CA GLN A 713 -27.17 -1.85 -23.74
C GLN A 713 -27.09 -3.10 -24.65
N GLY A 714 -28.21 -3.48 -25.27
CA GLY A 714 -28.26 -4.57 -26.24
C GLY A 714 -27.63 -4.26 -27.59
N GLU A 715 -27.29 -3.00 -27.86
CA GLU A 715 -26.80 -2.48 -29.15
C GLU A 715 -25.60 -1.54 -28.92
N MET A 716 -24.58 -2.01 -28.18
CA MET A 716 -23.45 -1.18 -27.74
C MET A 716 -22.58 -0.69 -28.90
N GLU A 717 -22.54 -1.40 -30.02
CA GLU A 717 -21.89 -0.93 -31.24
C GLU A 717 -22.53 0.38 -31.73
N TYR A 718 -23.87 0.37 -31.89
CA TYR A 718 -24.62 1.55 -32.28
C TYR A 718 -24.49 2.67 -31.25
N ALA A 719 -24.61 2.36 -29.94
CA ALA A 719 -24.46 3.33 -28.86
C ALA A 719 -23.08 4.01 -28.90
N THR A 720 -22.02 3.25 -29.15
CA THR A 720 -20.64 3.76 -29.27
C THR A 720 -20.49 4.68 -30.47
N GLY A 721 -21.08 4.32 -31.62
CA GLY A 721 -21.08 5.16 -32.81
C GLY A 721 -21.82 6.50 -32.61
N VAL A 722 -22.94 6.50 -31.87
CA VAL A 722 -23.66 7.73 -31.49
C VAL A 722 -22.84 8.56 -30.50
N LEU A 723 -22.24 7.91 -29.51
CA LEU A 723 -21.39 8.57 -28.50
C LEU A 723 -20.20 9.29 -29.14
N LYS A 724 -19.46 8.62 -30.04
CA LYS A 724 -18.33 9.23 -30.78
C LYS A 724 -18.79 10.47 -31.56
N GLN A 725 -19.96 10.42 -32.21
CA GLN A 725 -20.50 11.57 -32.93
C GLN A 725 -20.85 12.72 -31.98
N LEU A 726 -21.56 12.44 -30.88
CA LEU A 726 -21.92 13.47 -29.90
C LEU A 726 -20.68 14.11 -29.26
N LEU A 727 -19.65 13.33 -28.98
CA LEU A 727 -18.37 13.83 -28.46
C LEU A 727 -17.64 14.68 -29.51
N SER A 728 -17.60 14.26 -30.78
CA SER A 728 -17.05 15.07 -31.88
C SER A 728 -17.79 16.41 -31.97
N ASP A 729 -19.13 16.40 -31.98
CA ASP A 729 -19.92 17.63 -32.05
C ASP A 729 -19.71 18.54 -30.83
N LEU A 730 -19.43 17.96 -29.66
CA LEU A 730 -19.13 18.69 -28.44
C LEU A 730 -17.73 19.33 -28.51
N ILE A 731 -16.75 18.61 -29.05
CA ILE A 731 -15.40 19.11 -29.31
C ILE A 731 -15.44 20.25 -30.32
N ASP A 732 -16.05 20.01 -31.48
CA ASP A 732 -16.20 20.99 -32.57
C ASP A 732 -16.84 22.28 -32.03
N ARG A 733 -17.99 22.18 -31.33
CA ARG A 733 -18.69 23.35 -30.76
C ARG A 733 -17.88 24.11 -29.71
N ASN A 734 -17.14 23.41 -28.84
CA ASN A 734 -16.32 24.06 -27.82
C ASN A 734 -15.14 24.82 -28.43
N LEU A 735 -14.49 24.23 -29.43
CA LEU A 735 -13.36 24.85 -30.13
C LEU A 735 -13.83 26.03 -30.99
N GLU A 736 -14.97 25.90 -31.68
CA GLU A 736 -15.60 27.01 -32.42
C GLU A 736 -16.01 28.18 -31.51
N SER A 737 -16.49 27.87 -30.30
CA SER A 737 -16.83 28.87 -29.28
C SER A 737 -15.60 29.58 -28.69
N LYS A 738 -14.38 29.25 -29.14
CA LYS A 738 -13.09 29.75 -28.64
C LYS A 738 -12.86 29.50 -27.14
N ASN A 739 -13.49 28.46 -26.59
CA ASN A 739 -13.23 28.03 -25.23
C ASN A 739 -11.82 27.41 -25.15
N HIS A 740 -11.16 27.54 -24.00
CA HIS A 740 -9.83 26.98 -23.83
C HIS A 740 -9.86 25.44 -23.94
N PRO A 741 -9.06 24.80 -24.83
CA PRO A 741 -9.16 23.36 -25.09
C PRO A 741 -9.00 22.46 -23.85
N LYS A 742 -8.14 22.85 -22.89
CA LYS A 742 -7.96 22.13 -21.61
C LYS A 742 -9.21 22.12 -20.70
N LEU A 743 -10.24 22.93 -20.97
CA LEU A 743 -11.48 22.92 -20.19
C LEU A 743 -12.51 21.90 -20.68
N LEU A 744 -12.28 21.29 -21.85
CA LEU A 744 -13.17 20.28 -22.41
C LEU A 744 -13.23 19.04 -21.51
N LEU A 745 -14.43 18.46 -21.37
CA LEU A 745 -14.71 17.28 -20.54
C LEU A 745 -14.43 17.48 -19.04
N ARG A 746 -14.21 18.71 -18.56
CA ARG A 746 -13.86 18.95 -17.14
C ARG A 746 -15.04 18.80 -16.18
N ARG A 747 -16.27 19.07 -16.64
CA ARG A 747 -17.50 19.02 -15.85
C ARG A 747 -18.59 18.33 -16.66
N THR A 748 -19.42 17.49 -16.05
CA THR A 748 -20.51 16.76 -16.74
C THR A 748 -21.66 17.70 -17.12
N GLU A 749 -21.46 18.54 -18.12
CA GLU A 749 -22.41 19.57 -18.54
C GLU A 749 -23.26 19.14 -19.75
N SER A 750 -22.90 18.03 -20.39
CA SER A 750 -23.64 17.42 -21.50
C SER A 750 -24.11 15.99 -21.20
N VAL A 751 -25.12 15.57 -21.95
CA VAL A 751 -25.61 14.18 -22.02
C VAL A 751 -24.50 13.26 -22.53
N ALA A 752 -23.73 13.71 -23.54
CA ALA A 752 -22.63 12.94 -24.13
C ALA A 752 -21.56 12.56 -23.09
N GLU A 753 -21.18 13.49 -22.22
CA GLU A 753 -20.20 13.23 -21.17
C GLU A 753 -20.67 12.24 -20.12
N LYS A 754 -21.96 12.26 -19.76
CA LYS A 754 -22.51 11.24 -18.86
C LYS A 754 -22.62 9.89 -19.58
N MET A 755 -23.02 9.87 -20.85
CA MET A 755 -23.02 8.66 -21.67
C MET A 755 -21.62 8.03 -21.74
N LEU A 756 -20.57 8.84 -21.82
CA LEU A 756 -19.17 8.40 -21.77
C LEU A 756 -18.81 7.74 -20.43
N THR A 757 -19.18 8.33 -19.30
CA THR A 757 -19.00 7.67 -17.99
C THR A 757 -19.74 6.34 -17.91
N ASN A 758 -20.97 6.29 -18.41
CA ASN A 758 -21.78 5.07 -18.44
C ASN A 758 -21.18 4.00 -19.36
N TRP A 759 -20.62 4.40 -20.50
CA TRP A 759 -19.93 3.51 -21.43
C TRP A 759 -18.70 2.85 -20.80
N PHE A 760 -17.84 3.62 -20.11
CA PHE A 760 -16.74 3.05 -19.35
C PHE A 760 -17.21 2.16 -18.21
N THR A 761 -18.33 2.51 -17.56
CA THR A 761 -18.93 1.68 -16.50
C THR A 761 -19.23 0.28 -17.01
N PHE A 762 -19.86 0.15 -18.18
CA PHE A 762 -20.16 -1.16 -18.76
C PHE A 762 -18.90 -1.93 -19.16
N LEU A 763 -17.95 -1.27 -19.83
CA LEU A 763 -16.82 -1.96 -20.45
C LEU A 763 -15.64 -2.23 -19.52
N LEU A 764 -15.56 -1.56 -18.36
CA LEU A 764 -14.48 -1.73 -17.39
C LEU A 764 -14.85 -2.64 -16.20
N TYR A 765 -16.07 -3.16 -16.13
CA TYR A 765 -16.48 -4.05 -15.04
C TYR A 765 -15.60 -5.31 -14.93
N LYS A 766 -15.22 -5.91 -16.07
CA LYS A 766 -14.30 -7.06 -16.08
C LYS A 766 -12.93 -6.70 -15.51
N PHE A 767 -12.39 -5.54 -15.88
CA PHE A 767 -11.11 -5.04 -15.37
C PHE A 767 -11.16 -4.73 -13.87
N LEU A 768 -12.28 -4.17 -13.38
CA LEU A 768 -12.53 -4.02 -11.95
C LEU A 768 -12.53 -5.38 -11.26
N LYS A 769 -13.20 -6.39 -11.80
CA LYS A 769 -13.29 -7.71 -11.16
C LYS A 769 -11.97 -8.49 -11.15
N GLU A 770 -11.18 -8.39 -12.22
CA GLU A 770 -9.98 -9.21 -12.41
C GLU A 770 -8.68 -8.54 -11.96
N CYS A 771 -8.63 -7.21 -11.88
CA CYS A 771 -7.40 -6.45 -11.61
C CYS A 771 -7.58 -5.44 -10.48
N ALA A 772 -8.36 -4.37 -10.70
CA ALA A 772 -8.37 -3.20 -9.81
C ALA A 772 -9.25 -3.36 -8.55
N GLY A 773 -10.14 -4.36 -8.51
CA GLY A 773 -11.09 -4.56 -7.43
C GLY A 773 -10.46 -5.11 -6.15
N GLU A 774 -9.49 -6.02 -6.28
CA GLU A 774 -8.73 -6.52 -5.13
C GLU A 774 -8.00 -5.39 -4.37
N PRO A 775 -7.12 -4.59 -4.98
CA PRO A 775 -6.44 -3.50 -4.26
C PRO A 775 -7.42 -2.43 -3.76
N LEU A 776 -8.52 -2.17 -4.48
CA LEU A 776 -9.55 -1.22 -4.01
C LEU A 776 -10.27 -1.71 -2.75
N PHE A 777 -10.62 -3.01 -2.70
CA PHE A 777 -11.24 -3.61 -1.52
C PHE A 777 -10.28 -3.64 -0.35
N MET A 778 -9.02 -4.01 -0.60
CA MET A 778 -7.97 -4.02 0.42
C MET A 778 -7.73 -2.62 1.00
N LEU A 779 -7.73 -1.57 0.16
CA LEU A 779 -7.65 -0.19 0.64
C LEU A 779 -8.85 0.19 1.53
N TYR A 780 -10.08 -0.17 1.12
CA TYR A 780 -11.27 0.07 1.94
C TYR A 780 -11.18 -0.63 3.30
N CYS A 781 -10.80 -1.91 3.32
CA CYS A 781 -10.64 -2.68 4.55
C CYS A 781 -9.54 -2.10 5.44
N ALA A 782 -8.39 -1.74 4.86
CA ALA A 782 -7.28 -1.13 5.56
C ALA A 782 -7.68 0.21 6.20
N ILE A 783 -8.37 1.08 5.45
CA ILE A 783 -8.89 2.34 5.99
C ILE A 783 -9.83 2.05 7.16
N LYS A 784 -10.87 1.22 6.94
CA LYS A 784 -11.88 0.91 7.95
C LYS A 784 -11.25 0.39 9.25
N GLN A 785 -10.36 -0.60 9.14
CA GLN A 785 -9.67 -1.20 10.28
C GLN A 785 -8.76 -0.20 11.00
N GLN A 786 -8.02 0.64 10.27
CA GLN A 786 -7.18 1.67 10.87
C GLN A 786 -8.01 2.72 11.62
N MET A 787 -9.19 3.11 11.11
CA MET A 787 -10.05 4.05 11.83
C MET A 787 -10.60 3.41 13.12
N GLU A 788 -11.01 2.14 13.05
CA GLU A 788 -11.62 1.40 14.16
C GLU A 788 -10.64 1.02 15.29
N LYS A 789 -9.32 1.07 15.03
CA LYS A 789 -8.27 0.97 16.06
C LYS A 789 -8.32 2.11 17.08
N GLY A 790 -8.86 3.27 16.71
CA GLY A 790 -8.94 4.46 17.55
C GLY A 790 -10.38 4.90 17.84
N PRO A 791 -10.58 5.84 18.78
CA PRO A 791 -11.91 6.38 19.08
C PRO A 791 -12.56 7.04 17.87
N ILE A 792 -13.85 6.77 17.66
CA ILE A 792 -14.70 7.39 16.64
C ILE A 792 -15.91 8.02 17.33
N ASP A 793 -16.15 9.31 17.11
CA ASP A 793 -17.35 9.99 17.60
C ASP A 793 -18.57 9.61 16.74
N ALA A 794 -19.62 9.08 17.36
CA ALA A 794 -20.79 8.57 16.66
C ALA A 794 -21.71 9.68 16.13
N ILE A 795 -21.58 10.91 16.65
CA ILE A 795 -22.42 12.06 16.29
C ILE A 795 -21.71 12.92 15.25
N THR A 796 -20.45 13.31 15.47
CA THR A 796 -19.68 14.15 14.56
C THR A 796 -19.05 13.36 13.41
N GLY A 797 -18.84 12.05 13.61
CA GLY A 797 -18.11 11.18 12.69
C GLY A 797 -16.62 11.49 12.61
N GLU A 798 -16.07 12.20 13.60
CA GLU A 798 -14.64 12.45 13.74
C GLU A 798 -13.95 11.20 14.33
N ALA A 799 -12.71 10.94 13.93
CA ALA A 799 -11.92 9.82 14.45
C ALA A 799 -10.51 10.26 14.87
N ARG A 800 -9.87 9.49 15.76
CA ARG A 800 -8.48 9.71 16.18
C ARG A 800 -7.51 9.48 15.02
N TYR A 801 -7.64 8.35 14.35
CA TYR A 801 -6.93 8.04 13.11
C TYR A 801 -7.84 8.49 11.98
N SER A 802 -7.44 9.50 11.23
CA SER A 802 -8.18 10.04 10.08
C SER A 802 -7.14 10.48 9.06
N LEU A 803 -7.44 10.34 7.76
CA LEU A 803 -6.67 10.98 6.69
C LEU A 803 -7.17 12.40 6.38
N SER A 804 -8.36 12.77 6.87
CA SER A 804 -8.96 14.09 6.69
C SER A 804 -8.80 14.93 7.96
N GLU A 805 -8.23 16.12 7.80
CA GLU A 805 -8.07 17.09 8.90
C GLU A 805 -9.43 17.56 9.47
N ASP A 806 -10.46 17.62 8.61
CA ASP A 806 -11.81 18.04 8.98
C ASP A 806 -12.54 17.01 9.85
N LYS A 807 -12.09 15.74 9.80
CA LYS A 807 -12.66 14.62 10.55
C LYS A 807 -11.70 14.10 11.63
N LEU A 808 -10.70 14.89 11.99
CA LEU A 808 -9.71 14.53 13.01
C LEU A 808 -10.19 14.99 14.39
N ILE A 809 -10.24 14.07 15.36
CA ILE A 809 -10.55 14.44 16.75
C ILE A 809 -9.41 15.29 17.32
N ARG A 810 -9.73 16.55 17.65
CA ARG A 810 -8.79 17.54 18.23
C ARG A 810 -8.83 17.59 19.76
N GLN A 811 -9.58 16.70 20.38
CA GLN A 811 -9.68 16.55 21.84
C GLN A 811 -8.89 15.33 22.29
N GLN A 812 -8.29 15.39 23.48
CA GLN A 812 -7.64 14.23 24.06
C GLN A 812 -8.70 13.31 24.69
N ILE A 813 -8.80 12.10 24.16
CA ILE A 813 -9.74 11.08 24.62
C ILE A 813 -8.93 9.94 25.22
N ASP A 814 -9.17 9.65 26.49
CA ASP A 814 -8.58 8.49 27.17
C ASP A 814 -9.39 7.24 26.83
N TYR A 815 -8.74 6.23 26.25
CA TYR A 815 -9.39 5.00 25.84
C TYR A 815 -8.51 3.78 26.15
N LYS A 816 -9.15 2.61 26.23
CA LYS A 816 -8.51 1.31 26.41
C LYS A 816 -9.13 0.30 25.46
N THR A 817 -8.29 -0.52 24.84
CA THR A 817 -8.75 -1.67 24.05
C THR A 817 -9.26 -2.76 24.98
N LEU A 818 -10.44 -3.30 24.67
CA LEU A 818 -11.10 -4.41 25.34
C LEU A 818 -11.29 -5.54 24.34
N THR A 819 -10.98 -6.77 24.73
CA THR A 819 -11.28 -7.98 23.97
C THR A 819 -12.57 -8.59 24.49
N LEU A 820 -13.59 -8.67 23.63
CA LEU A 820 -14.90 -9.21 23.95
C LEU A 820 -15.06 -10.58 23.29
N HIS A 821 -15.69 -11.52 23.99
CA HIS A 821 -16.00 -12.85 23.48
C HIS A 821 -17.46 -12.90 23.04
N CYS A 822 -17.69 -12.94 21.74
CA CYS A 822 -19.03 -12.94 21.16
C CYS A 822 -19.56 -14.37 20.99
N VAL A 823 -20.69 -14.67 21.61
CA VAL A 823 -21.42 -15.91 21.36
C VAL A 823 -22.08 -15.82 19.98
N ASN A 824 -21.89 -16.85 19.16
CA ASN A 824 -22.47 -16.89 17.82
C ASN A 824 -24.02 -16.89 17.90
N PRO A 825 -24.70 -15.92 17.25
CA PRO A 825 -26.16 -15.78 17.32
C PRO A 825 -26.93 -16.95 16.70
N GLU A 826 -26.34 -17.68 15.74
CA GLU A 826 -26.99 -18.81 15.07
C GLU A 826 -26.74 -20.15 15.77
N ASN A 827 -25.65 -20.26 16.51
CA ASN A 827 -25.25 -21.49 17.19
C ASN A 827 -24.57 -21.19 18.53
N GLU A 828 -25.33 -21.23 19.63
CA GLU A 828 -24.80 -20.99 20.98
C GLU A 828 -23.70 -21.98 21.40
N ASN A 829 -23.57 -23.13 20.72
CA ASN A 829 -22.53 -24.14 20.98
C ASN A 829 -21.27 -23.96 20.11
N ALA A 830 -21.25 -23.00 19.17
CA ALA A 830 -20.07 -22.69 18.38
C ALA A 830 -19.01 -21.95 19.22
N ALA A 831 -17.76 -22.01 18.80
CA ALA A 831 -16.67 -21.29 19.46
C ALA A 831 -16.96 -19.77 19.47
N GLU A 832 -16.74 -19.14 20.62
CA GLU A 832 -16.91 -17.70 20.79
C GLU A 832 -15.93 -16.94 19.89
N VAL A 833 -16.43 -15.90 19.21
CA VAL A 833 -15.63 -15.05 18.32
C VAL A 833 -15.00 -13.93 19.14
N THR A 834 -13.68 -13.83 19.13
CA THR A 834 -12.95 -12.76 19.82
C THR A 834 -12.96 -11.47 19.00
N VAL A 835 -13.40 -10.36 19.60
CA VAL A 835 -13.50 -9.06 18.92
C VAL A 835 -12.86 -7.98 19.79
N LYS A 836 -11.95 -7.20 19.19
CA LYS A 836 -11.32 -6.03 19.84
C LYS A 836 -12.24 -4.82 19.69
N CYS A 837 -12.64 -4.22 20.81
CA CYS A 837 -13.44 -2.99 20.90
C CYS A 837 -12.73 -1.95 21.78
N LEU A 838 -13.22 -0.72 21.82
CA LEU A 838 -12.72 0.30 22.74
C LEU A 838 -13.74 0.54 23.85
N ASN A 839 -13.26 0.79 25.07
CA ASN A 839 -14.15 1.14 26.18
C ASN A 839 -14.98 2.41 25.91
N CYS A 840 -14.52 3.29 25.02
CA CYS A 840 -15.22 4.48 24.58
C CYS A 840 -16.13 4.26 23.36
N ASP A 841 -16.27 3.04 22.83
CA ASP A 841 -17.21 2.78 21.74
C ASP A 841 -18.66 2.83 22.26
N THR A 842 -19.58 3.37 21.45
CA THR A 842 -21.02 3.29 21.70
C THR A 842 -21.53 1.86 21.52
N ILE A 843 -22.71 1.55 22.05
CA ILE A 843 -23.30 0.22 21.93
C ILE A 843 -23.55 -0.14 20.46
N THR A 844 -23.99 0.81 19.64
CA THR A 844 -24.12 0.57 18.18
C THR A 844 -22.79 0.32 17.50
N GLN A 845 -21.72 1.07 17.82
CA GLN A 845 -20.38 0.81 17.27
C GLN A 845 -19.87 -0.59 17.64
N VAL A 846 -20.12 -1.03 18.88
CA VAL A 846 -19.79 -2.39 19.33
C VAL A 846 -20.60 -3.43 18.56
N LYS A 847 -21.91 -3.22 18.36
CA LYS A 847 -22.72 -4.13 17.54
C LYS A 847 -22.20 -4.26 16.11
N GLU A 848 -21.80 -3.15 15.48
CA GLU A 848 -21.22 -3.17 14.14
C GLU A 848 -19.91 -3.97 14.08
N LYS A 849 -18.98 -3.73 15.01
CA LYS A 849 -17.71 -4.49 15.11
C LYS A 849 -17.95 -5.99 15.34
N LEU A 850 -18.92 -6.34 16.18
CA LEU A 850 -19.29 -7.73 16.43
C LEU A 850 -19.91 -8.38 15.18
N LEU A 851 -20.81 -7.69 14.48
CA LEU A 851 -21.41 -8.18 13.23
C LEU A 851 -20.34 -8.38 12.14
N ASP A 852 -19.37 -7.48 12.03
CA ASP A 852 -18.26 -7.63 11.08
C ASP A 852 -17.39 -8.85 11.38
N ALA A 853 -17.14 -9.14 12.66
CA ALA A 853 -16.35 -10.30 13.06
C ALA A 853 -17.11 -11.62 12.93
N VAL A 854 -18.37 -11.68 13.38
CA VAL A 854 -19.22 -12.88 13.32
C VAL A 854 -19.51 -13.26 11.86
N TYR A 855 -19.74 -12.26 11.00
CA TYR A 855 -20.08 -12.46 9.59
C TYR A 855 -18.93 -12.09 8.63
N LYS A 856 -17.66 -12.27 9.05
CA LYS A 856 -16.46 -11.90 8.28
C LYS A 856 -16.44 -12.48 6.85
N GLY A 857 -17.13 -13.59 6.60
CA GLY A 857 -17.26 -14.23 5.28
C GLY A 857 -18.54 -13.92 4.49
N SER A 858 -19.50 -13.17 5.04
CA SER A 858 -20.80 -12.92 4.41
C SER A 858 -20.90 -11.49 3.86
N PRO A 859 -21.51 -11.25 2.68
CA PRO A 859 -21.77 -9.91 2.14
C PRO A 859 -22.61 -9.04 3.09
N TYR A 860 -22.41 -7.72 3.09
CA TYR A 860 -23.06 -6.82 4.05
C TYR A 860 -24.60 -6.86 3.97
N SER A 861 -25.19 -6.92 2.77
CA SER A 861 -26.64 -6.94 2.59
C SER A 861 -27.34 -8.17 3.18
N GLN A 862 -26.61 -9.26 3.42
CA GLN A 862 -27.14 -10.51 3.98
C GLN A 862 -27.09 -10.54 5.51
N ARG A 863 -26.38 -9.58 6.13
CA ARG A 863 -26.21 -9.53 7.59
C ARG A 863 -27.40 -8.86 8.26
N SER A 864 -27.67 -9.24 9.50
CA SER A 864 -28.61 -8.49 10.36
C SER A 864 -28.10 -7.07 10.59
N LYS A 865 -29.01 -6.09 10.57
CA LYS A 865 -28.64 -4.69 10.84
C LYS A 865 -28.43 -4.49 12.34
N ALA A 866 -27.50 -3.60 12.71
CA ALA A 866 -27.24 -3.27 14.11
C ALA A 866 -28.51 -2.74 14.83
N SER A 867 -29.44 -2.09 14.12
CA SER A 867 -30.73 -1.63 14.65
C SER A 867 -31.66 -2.75 15.11
N ASP A 868 -31.53 -3.93 14.50
CA ASP A 868 -32.45 -5.06 14.68
C ASP A 868 -31.95 -6.03 15.75
N MET A 869 -30.75 -5.78 16.27
CA MET A 869 -30.07 -6.58 17.29
C MET A 869 -29.91 -5.79 18.59
N ASP A 870 -30.14 -6.47 19.71
CA ASP A 870 -29.80 -6.02 21.05
C ASP A 870 -28.47 -6.63 21.49
N LEU A 871 -27.70 -5.89 22.29
CA LEU A 871 -26.41 -6.32 22.81
C LEU A 871 -26.61 -6.88 24.23
N GLU A 872 -26.47 -8.19 24.41
CA GLU A 872 -26.61 -8.85 25.71
C GLU A 872 -25.23 -9.07 26.35
N TRP A 873 -24.99 -8.47 27.52
CA TRP A 873 -23.82 -8.74 28.34
C TRP A 873 -24.11 -9.85 29.35
N ARG A 874 -23.30 -10.92 29.33
CA ARG A 874 -23.46 -12.11 30.18
C ARG A 874 -22.46 -12.07 31.35
N GLN A 875 -22.94 -11.66 32.54
CA GLN A 875 -22.13 -11.61 33.75
C GLN A 875 -22.31 -12.90 34.58
N GLY A 876 -21.46 -13.90 34.31
CA GLY A 876 -21.50 -15.21 34.98
C GLY A 876 -22.73 -16.07 34.60
N ARG A 877 -23.09 -17.06 35.43
CA ARG A 877 -24.18 -18.03 35.13
C ARG A 877 -25.61 -17.48 35.32
N MET A 878 -25.79 -16.30 35.93
CA MET A 878 -27.12 -15.86 36.40
C MET A 878 -27.57 -14.44 35.99
N ALA A 879 -26.68 -13.57 35.46
CA ALA A 879 -27.06 -12.21 35.07
C ALA A 879 -26.85 -11.97 33.56
N ARG A 880 -27.93 -11.60 32.86
CA ARG A 880 -27.92 -11.17 31.45
C ARG A 880 -28.51 -9.77 31.39
N ILE A 881 -27.75 -8.81 30.87
CA ILE A 881 -28.14 -7.40 30.84
C ILE A 881 -28.13 -6.93 29.37
N ILE A 882 -29.21 -6.31 28.92
CA ILE A 882 -29.26 -5.71 27.59
C ILE A 882 -28.67 -4.30 27.67
N LEU A 883 -27.67 -4.03 26.85
CA LEU A 883 -27.03 -2.73 26.71
C LEU A 883 -27.65 -1.98 25.52
N GLN A 884 -27.91 -0.69 25.69
CA GLN A 884 -28.48 0.19 24.66
C GLN A 884 -27.73 1.52 24.64
N ASP A 885 -27.72 2.19 23.47
CA ASP A 885 -27.12 3.52 23.30
C ASP A 885 -27.79 4.57 24.20
N GLU A 886 -29.09 4.40 24.45
CA GLU A 886 -29.87 5.18 25.40
C GLU A 886 -30.74 4.25 26.23
N ASP A 887 -30.64 4.38 27.55
CA ASP A 887 -31.46 3.69 28.54
C ASP A 887 -31.78 4.62 29.73
N VAL A 888 -32.40 4.09 30.78
CA VAL A 888 -32.73 4.84 32.00
C VAL A 888 -31.50 5.32 32.79
N THR A 889 -30.31 4.80 32.50
CA THR A 889 -29.06 5.16 33.18
C THR A 889 -28.26 6.24 32.43
N THR A 890 -28.71 6.63 31.24
CA THR A 890 -28.06 7.62 30.37
C THR A 890 -27.82 8.94 31.09
N LYS A 891 -26.58 9.46 31.01
CA LYS A 891 -26.20 10.72 31.66
C LYS A 891 -26.70 11.93 30.87
N ILE A 892 -27.45 12.81 31.54
CA ILE A 892 -27.92 14.09 31.01
C ILE A 892 -27.24 15.22 31.80
N ASP A 893 -26.63 16.16 31.09
CA ASP A 893 -25.87 17.30 31.64
C ASP A 893 -26.20 18.57 30.85
N ASN A 894 -26.85 19.56 31.47
CA ASN A 894 -27.18 20.87 30.90
C ASN A 894 -27.75 20.79 29.46
N ASP A 895 -28.88 20.08 29.30
CA ASP A 895 -29.56 19.82 28.02
C ASP A 895 -28.79 18.93 27.03
N TRP A 896 -27.65 18.37 27.42
CA TRP A 896 -26.90 17.40 26.62
C TRP A 896 -27.03 15.99 27.17
N LYS A 897 -27.47 15.06 26.31
CA LYS A 897 -27.54 13.64 26.62
C LYS A 897 -26.33 12.92 26.02
N ARG A 898 -25.57 12.21 26.84
CA ARG A 898 -24.38 11.45 26.38
C ARG A 898 -24.79 10.04 25.98
N LEU A 899 -24.42 9.59 24.77
CA LEU A 899 -24.61 8.19 24.37
C LEU A 899 -23.86 7.24 25.30
N ASN A 900 -24.49 6.13 25.65
CA ASN A 900 -23.92 5.10 26.51
C ASN A 900 -22.80 4.35 25.79
N THR A 901 -21.71 4.10 26.50
CA THR A 901 -20.52 3.37 26.00
C THR A 901 -20.24 2.13 26.83
N LEU A 902 -19.31 1.27 26.41
CA LEU A 902 -18.86 0.13 27.24
C LEU A 902 -18.35 0.58 28.62
N ALA A 903 -17.65 1.72 28.69
CA ALA A 903 -17.19 2.31 29.94
C ALA A 903 -18.34 2.79 30.84
N HIS A 904 -19.47 3.22 30.27
CA HIS A 904 -20.65 3.61 31.04
C HIS A 904 -21.22 2.42 31.84
N TYR A 905 -21.30 1.26 31.19
CA TYR A 905 -21.74 0.01 31.82
C TYR A 905 -20.63 -0.74 32.57
N GLN A 906 -19.40 -0.20 32.58
CA GLN A 906 -18.22 -0.80 33.22
C GLN A 906 -17.91 -2.21 32.72
N VAL A 907 -18.08 -2.44 31.41
CA VAL A 907 -17.71 -3.72 30.77
C VAL A 907 -16.19 -3.89 30.85
N THR A 908 -15.75 -5.06 31.34
CA THR A 908 -14.35 -5.41 31.54
C THR A 908 -13.78 -6.19 30.36
N ASP A 909 -12.45 -6.21 30.24
CA ASP A 909 -11.73 -7.05 29.28
C ASP A 909 -12.05 -8.54 29.49
N GLY A 910 -12.20 -9.30 28.40
CA GLY A 910 -12.61 -10.71 28.42
C GLY A 910 -14.11 -10.95 28.68
N SER A 911 -14.95 -9.92 28.64
CA SER A 911 -16.39 -10.07 28.85
C SER A 911 -17.07 -10.88 27.73
N VAL A 912 -18.01 -11.76 28.12
CA VAL A 912 -18.84 -12.53 27.18
C VAL A 912 -20.09 -11.73 26.81
N ILE A 913 -20.33 -11.59 25.51
CA ILE A 913 -21.44 -10.81 24.94
C ILE A 913 -22.16 -11.66 23.88
N ALA A 914 -23.47 -11.47 23.74
CA ALA A 914 -24.26 -12.08 22.67
C ALA A 914 -25.02 -11.01 21.88
N LEU A 915 -25.13 -11.22 20.57
CA LEU A 915 -26.04 -10.46 19.73
C LEU A 915 -27.38 -11.20 19.68
N VAL A 916 -28.44 -10.61 20.22
CA VAL A 916 -29.77 -11.24 20.25
C VAL A 916 -30.76 -10.44 19.39
N PRO A 917 -31.61 -11.10 18.57
CA PRO A 917 -32.66 -10.39 17.84
C PRO A 917 -33.58 -9.64 18.80
N LYS A 918 -33.87 -8.38 18.48
CA LYS A 918 -34.71 -7.53 19.31
C LYS A 918 -36.12 -8.12 19.40
N GLN A 919 -36.49 -8.65 20.58
CA GLN A 919 -37.84 -9.16 20.80
C GLN A 919 -38.80 -7.98 20.99
N ASN A 920 -39.70 -7.77 20.04
CA ASN A 920 -40.87 -6.93 20.24
C ASN A 920 -41.85 -7.64 21.19
N SER A 921 -41.50 -7.72 22.46
CA SER A 921 -42.37 -8.24 23.51
C SER A 921 -43.55 -7.28 23.69
N ALA A 922 -44.75 -7.74 23.34
CA ALA A 922 -46.02 -7.04 23.51
C ALA A 922 -46.39 -6.68 24.98
N TYR A 923 -45.45 -6.82 25.92
CA TYR A 923 -45.65 -6.59 27.37
C TYR A 923 -45.07 -5.27 27.90
N ASN A 924 -44.38 -4.46 27.09
CA ASN A 924 -43.99 -3.09 27.46
C ASN A 924 -44.99 -2.03 26.97
N ILE A 925 -46.28 -2.36 26.98
CA ILE A 925 -47.39 -1.39 26.82
C ILE A 925 -48.04 -1.17 28.19
N SER A 926 -47.27 -0.66 29.14
CA SER A 926 -47.80 -0.05 30.37
C SER A 926 -46.65 0.62 31.12
N ASN A 927 -46.58 1.95 31.00
CA ASN A 927 -45.75 2.92 31.74
C ASN A 927 -44.74 3.78 30.94
N SER A 928 -45.01 4.03 29.67
CA SER A 928 -44.67 5.33 29.07
C SER A 928 -45.73 5.71 28.04
N SER A 929 -46.86 6.22 28.53
CA SER A 929 -47.92 6.74 27.69
C SER A 929 -47.64 8.20 27.33
N THR A 930 -46.54 8.47 26.61
CA THR A 930 -46.46 9.61 25.68
C THR A 930 -45.27 9.44 24.72
N PHE A 931 -45.57 9.55 23.43
CA PHE A 931 -44.65 9.83 22.31
C PHE A 931 -43.98 8.69 21.51
N THR A 932 -43.96 8.92 20.18
CA THR A 932 -43.45 8.13 19.02
C THR A 932 -44.24 6.91 18.50
N LYS A 933 -45.52 7.09 18.13
CA LYS A 933 -46.18 6.17 17.16
C LYS A 933 -46.77 6.86 15.93
N SER A 934 -46.37 8.08 15.63
CA SER A 934 -46.91 8.89 14.52
C SER A 934 -45.91 9.32 13.43
N LEU A 935 -44.65 8.86 13.44
CA LEU A 935 -43.66 9.26 12.42
C LEU A 935 -43.34 8.19 11.36
N SER A 936 -43.72 6.92 11.54
CA SER A 936 -43.41 5.86 10.56
C SER A 936 -44.41 5.70 9.40
N ARG A 937 -45.48 6.51 9.35
CA ARG A 937 -46.51 6.40 8.29
C ARG A 937 -46.74 7.66 7.45
N TYR A 938 -46.03 8.76 7.73
CA TYR A 938 -46.14 9.99 6.95
C TYR A 938 -44.98 10.23 5.96
N GLU A 939 -43.91 9.44 6.03
CA GLU A 939 -42.75 9.60 5.13
C GLU A 939 -42.94 8.96 3.74
N SER A 940 -43.99 8.16 3.55
CA SER A 940 -44.24 7.42 2.30
C SER A 940 -45.17 8.12 1.29
N MET A 941 -45.72 9.31 1.57
CA MET A 941 -46.70 9.97 0.67
C MET A 941 -46.36 11.40 0.21
N LEU A 942 -45.18 11.94 0.49
CA LEU A 942 -44.77 13.27 0.01
C LEU A 942 -43.42 13.29 -0.72
N ARG A 943 -43.15 12.26 -1.54
CA ARG A 943 -42.03 12.27 -2.51
C ARG A 943 -42.54 12.27 -3.96
N THR A 944 -43.38 13.23 -4.30
CA THR A 944 -43.57 13.66 -5.68
C THR A 944 -43.44 15.18 -5.73
N ALA A 945 -42.45 15.65 -6.49
CA ALA A 945 -42.14 17.06 -6.78
C ALA A 945 -41.49 17.89 -5.65
N SER A 946 -40.19 17.67 -5.40
CA SER A 946 -39.16 18.73 -5.27
C SER A 946 -37.80 18.11 -4.93
N SER A 947 -36.76 18.56 -5.64
CA SER A 947 -35.29 18.36 -5.51
C SER A 947 -34.70 17.05 -4.93
N PRO A 948 -33.70 16.42 -5.59
CA PRO A 948 -32.87 15.42 -4.94
C PRO A 948 -31.83 16.07 -4.04
N ASP A 949 -31.66 15.53 -2.84
CA ASP A 949 -30.57 15.92 -1.95
C ASP A 949 -29.22 15.62 -2.60
N SER A 950 -28.47 16.68 -2.87
CA SER A 950 -27.10 16.62 -3.33
C SER A 950 -26.18 16.17 -2.19
N LEU A 951 -25.39 15.13 -2.44
CA LEU A 951 -24.25 14.66 -1.64
C LEU A 951 -23.10 15.70 -1.64
N ARG A 952 -23.36 16.89 -1.12
CA ARG A 952 -22.33 17.85 -0.69
C ARG A 952 -22.38 17.95 0.83
N SER A 953 -21.20 17.92 1.44
CA SER A 953 -20.94 18.08 2.87
C SER A 953 -21.95 19.00 3.55
N ARG A 954 -22.89 18.40 4.27
CA ARG A 954 -23.47 19.05 5.44
C ARG A 954 -23.05 18.21 6.62
N THR A 955 -22.26 18.83 7.50
CA THR A 955 -22.28 18.51 8.92
C THR A 955 -23.74 18.26 9.32
N PRO A 956 -24.06 17.15 10.02
CA PRO A 956 -25.40 17.00 10.54
C PRO A 956 -25.65 18.22 11.43
N MET A 957 -26.66 19.03 11.11
CA MET A 957 -27.19 19.92 12.12
C MET A 957 -27.59 19.02 13.28
N ILE A 958 -27.06 19.30 14.47
CA ILE A 958 -27.52 18.70 15.72
C ILE A 958 -28.97 19.17 15.87
N THR A 959 -29.88 18.49 15.19
CA THR A 959 -31.31 18.70 15.37
C THR A 959 -31.58 18.23 16.79
N PRO A 960 -31.98 19.12 17.71
CA PRO A 960 -32.46 18.68 19.00
C PRO A 960 -33.57 17.67 18.74
N ASP A 961 -33.57 16.59 19.52
CA ASP A 961 -34.67 15.65 19.49
C ASP A 961 -35.96 16.47 19.65
N LEU A 962 -36.82 16.44 18.62
CA LEU A 962 -37.96 17.36 18.46
C LEU A 962 -38.96 17.24 19.61
N GLU A 963 -38.82 16.18 20.41
CA GLU A 963 -39.69 15.79 21.51
C GLU A 963 -39.12 16.13 22.90
N SER A 964 -37.80 16.19 23.07
CA SER A 964 -37.16 16.38 24.38
C SER A 964 -36.35 17.67 24.52
N GLY A 965 -36.02 18.36 23.42
CA GLY A 965 -35.22 19.60 23.44
C GLY A 965 -33.75 19.40 23.82
N THR A 966 -33.32 18.14 24.06
CA THR A 966 -31.94 17.79 24.43
C THR A 966 -31.07 17.47 23.21
N LYS A 967 -29.78 17.84 23.27
CA LYS A 967 -28.78 17.58 22.21
C LYS A 967 -27.96 16.34 22.55
N LEU A 968 -27.77 15.43 21.60
CA LEU A 968 -26.96 14.22 21.77
C LEU A 968 -25.48 14.51 21.55
N TRP A 969 -24.61 13.87 22.34
CA TRP A 969 -23.16 13.87 22.12
C TRP A 969 -22.52 12.54 22.53
N HIS A 970 -21.34 12.24 21.98
CA HIS A 970 -20.59 11.02 22.31
C HIS A 970 -19.25 11.33 23.01
N LEU A 971 -18.25 11.76 22.23
CA LEU A 971 -16.91 12.12 22.69
C LEU A 971 -16.71 13.63 22.65
N VAL A 972 -17.24 14.30 21.64
CA VAL A 972 -17.06 15.73 21.38
C VAL A 972 -18.37 16.50 21.58
N LYS A 973 -18.36 17.51 22.47
CA LYS A 973 -19.44 18.51 22.59
C LYS A 973 -19.12 19.72 21.71
N ASN A 974 -19.89 19.91 20.63
CA ASN A 974 -19.83 21.15 19.86
C ASN A 974 -20.69 22.22 20.56
N HIS A 975 -20.07 23.08 21.37
CA HIS A 975 -20.77 24.27 21.86
C HIS A 975 -21.02 25.23 20.70
N ASP A 976 -22.26 25.71 20.57
CA ASP A 976 -22.65 26.73 19.60
C ASP A 976 -21.73 27.95 19.77
N HIS A 977 -21.07 28.35 18.69
CA HIS A 977 -20.33 29.60 18.61
C HIS A 977 -21.32 30.78 18.63
N SER A 978 -21.84 31.13 19.80
CA SER A 978 -22.57 32.37 20.04
C SER A 978 -22.24 32.91 21.44
N ASP A 979 -21.44 33.97 21.46
CA ASP A 979 -21.31 34.98 22.52
C ASP A 979 -21.43 34.52 23.99
N GLN A 980 -20.28 34.23 24.63
CA GLN A 980 -20.09 34.64 26.03
C GLN A 980 -18.64 34.64 26.53
N ARG A 981 -18.25 35.84 26.98
CA ARG A 981 -17.32 36.24 28.06
C ARG A 981 -16.04 35.42 28.30
N GLU A 982 -14.92 36.14 28.25
CA GLU A 982 -13.49 35.77 28.39
C GLU A 982 -13.07 35.07 29.70
N GLY A 983 -13.91 34.24 30.32
CA GLY A 983 -13.66 33.65 31.63
C GLY A 983 -13.10 32.24 31.65
N ASP A 984 -13.36 31.40 30.64
CA ASP A 984 -13.04 29.96 30.74
C ASP A 984 -12.49 29.42 29.41
N ARG A 985 -11.23 29.78 29.12
CA ARG A 985 -10.49 29.20 27.99
C ARG A 985 -9.93 27.84 28.38
N GLY A 986 -10.75 26.80 28.21
CA GLY A 986 -10.26 25.44 28.02
C GLY A 986 -9.21 25.41 26.90
N SER A 987 -8.04 24.86 27.20
CA SER A 987 -6.83 24.82 26.39
C SER A 987 -7.08 24.29 24.96
N LYS A 988 -7.17 25.19 23.97
CA LYS A 988 -7.04 24.82 22.56
C LYS A 988 -5.57 24.49 22.29
N MET A 989 -5.25 23.19 22.21
CA MET A 989 -3.94 22.72 21.76
C MET A 989 -3.68 23.17 20.31
N VAL A 990 -2.40 23.35 19.97
CA VAL A 990 -1.95 23.80 18.65
C VAL A 990 -2.28 22.74 17.60
N SER A 991 -2.96 23.12 16.51
CA SER A 991 -3.42 22.22 15.43
C SER A 991 -2.29 21.41 14.78
N GLU A 992 -1.04 21.89 14.87
CA GLU A 992 0.16 21.28 14.31
C GLU A 992 0.55 19.96 14.97
N ILE A 993 0.20 19.75 16.25
CA ILE A 993 0.50 18.51 16.98
C ILE A 993 -0.25 17.32 16.36
N TYR A 994 -1.50 17.55 15.98
CA TYR A 994 -2.38 16.53 15.39
C TYR A 994 -2.03 16.20 13.92
N LEU A 995 -1.19 17.01 13.27
CA LEU A 995 -0.67 16.71 11.92
C LEU A 995 0.17 15.42 11.92
N THR A 996 0.83 15.10 13.05
CA THR A 996 1.59 13.85 13.20
C THR A 996 0.69 12.61 13.12
N ARG A 997 -0.55 12.68 13.62
CA ARG A 997 -1.54 11.58 13.51
C ARG A 997 -1.99 11.35 12.07
N LEU A 998 -2.16 12.44 11.29
CA LEU A 998 -2.46 12.37 9.86
C LEU A 998 -1.30 11.68 9.10
N LEU A 999 -0.05 12.04 9.41
CA LEU A 999 1.14 11.44 8.82
C LEU A 999 1.31 9.97 9.20
N ALA A 1000 1.06 9.60 10.45
CA ALA A 1000 1.10 8.21 10.91
C ALA A 1000 0.06 7.36 10.15
N THR A 1001 -1.19 7.84 10.11
CA THR A 1001 -2.29 7.17 9.38
C THR A 1001 -1.97 7.03 7.89
N LYS A 1002 -1.39 8.08 7.26
CA LYS A 1002 -0.95 8.03 5.86
C LYS A 1002 0.17 7.02 5.66
N GLY A 1003 1.17 6.99 6.55
CA GLY A 1003 2.27 6.04 6.51
C GLY A 1003 1.79 4.58 6.51
N THR A 1004 0.84 4.24 7.39
CA THR A 1004 0.27 2.89 7.49
C THR A 1004 -0.52 2.49 6.24
N LEU A 1005 -1.26 3.43 5.64
CA LEU A 1005 -2.12 3.16 4.48
C LEU A 1005 -1.42 3.30 3.12
N GLN A 1006 -0.20 3.83 3.09
CA GLN A 1006 0.53 4.20 1.87
C GLN A 1006 0.63 3.05 0.85
N LYS A 1007 1.02 1.85 1.30
CA LYS A 1007 1.16 0.68 0.43
C LYS A 1007 -0.13 0.33 -0.31
N PHE A 1008 -1.27 0.38 0.36
CA PHE A 1008 -2.56 0.07 -0.26
C PHE A 1008 -2.99 1.13 -1.29
N VAL A 1009 -2.59 2.39 -1.07
CA VAL A 1009 -2.78 3.47 -2.05
C VAL A 1009 -1.89 3.26 -3.26
N ASP A 1010 -0.61 2.94 -3.06
CA ASP A 1010 0.35 2.65 -4.12
C ASP A 1010 -0.09 1.46 -4.98
N ASP A 1011 -0.45 0.34 -4.36
CA ASP A 1011 -0.91 -0.89 -5.03
C ASP A 1011 -2.14 -0.61 -5.92
N LEU A 1012 -3.08 0.21 -5.44
CA LEU A 1012 -4.26 0.62 -6.20
C LEU A 1012 -3.89 1.52 -7.38
N PHE A 1013 -3.06 2.55 -7.16
CA PHE A 1013 -2.70 3.52 -8.20
C PHE A 1013 -1.84 2.86 -9.29
N GLU A 1014 -0.88 2.01 -8.91
CA GLU A 1014 -0.05 1.25 -9.83
C GLU A 1014 -0.92 0.32 -10.69
N THR A 1015 -1.88 -0.39 -10.08
CA THR A 1015 -2.80 -1.27 -10.82
C THR A 1015 -3.64 -0.48 -11.82
N ILE A 1016 -4.19 0.68 -11.43
CA ILE A 1016 -5.01 1.52 -12.31
C ILE A 1016 -4.20 2.11 -13.47
N PHE A 1017 -2.96 2.55 -13.23
CA PHE A 1017 -2.08 3.16 -14.24
C PHE A 1017 -1.08 2.18 -14.87
N SER A 1018 -1.42 0.88 -14.89
CA SER A 1018 -0.64 -0.15 -15.55
C SER A 1018 -1.26 -0.57 -16.89
N THR A 1019 -0.40 -0.86 -17.86
CA THR A 1019 -0.80 -1.39 -19.18
C THR A 1019 -0.82 -2.91 -19.24
N ALA A 1020 -0.18 -3.58 -18.27
CA ALA A 1020 -0.18 -5.02 -18.09
C ALA A 1020 0.01 -5.37 -16.61
N HIS A 1021 -1.05 -5.79 -15.92
CA HIS A 1021 -1.00 -6.20 -14.51
C HIS A 1021 -1.29 -7.70 -14.39
N ARG A 1022 -0.42 -8.46 -13.70
CA ARG A 1022 -0.55 -9.93 -13.54
C ARG A 1022 -0.78 -10.69 -14.86
N GLY A 1023 -0.30 -10.16 -15.99
CA GLY A 1023 -0.45 -10.77 -17.31
C GLY A 1023 -1.78 -10.48 -18.03
N SER A 1024 -2.68 -9.68 -17.46
CA SER A 1024 -3.86 -9.17 -18.16
C SER A 1024 -3.48 -8.01 -19.10
N ALA A 1025 -4.15 -7.91 -20.25
CA ALA A 1025 -3.95 -6.81 -21.19
C ALA A 1025 -4.82 -5.60 -20.83
N LEU A 1026 -4.37 -4.40 -21.23
CA LEU A 1026 -5.15 -3.18 -21.12
C LEU A 1026 -6.57 -3.35 -21.71
N PRO A 1027 -7.63 -2.88 -21.02
CA PRO A 1027 -8.98 -2.90 -21.56
C PRO A 1027 -9.09 -2.19 -22.92
N LEU A 1028 -9.66 -2.88 -23.93
CA LEU A 1028 -9.83 -2.36 -25.29
C LEU A 1028 -10.54 -1.01 -25.34
N ALA A 1029 -11.52 -0.81 -24.46
CA ALA A 1029 -12.28 0.44 -24.34
C ALA A 1029 -11.39 1.67 -24.04
N ILE A 1030 -10.33 1.51 -23.25
CA ILE A 1030 -9.43 2.60 -22.90
C ILE A 1030 -8.62 3.01 -24.12
N LYS A 1031 -7.96 2.04 -24.77
CA LYS A 1031 -7.17 2.28 -25.99
C LYS A 1031 -8.04 2.90 -27.09
N TYR A 1032 -9.21 2.32 -27.37
CA TYR A 1032 -10.09 2.81 -28.42
C TYR A 1032 -10.58 4.25 -28.19
N MET A 1033 -10.96 4.60 -26.96
CA MET A 1033 -11.40 5.97 -26.65
C MET A 1033 -10.23 6.96 -26.62
N PHE A 1034 -9.04 6.55 -26.18
CA PHE A 1034 -7.86 7.42 -26.17
C PHE A 1034 -7.35 7.69 -27.58
N ASP A 1035 -7.35 6.70 -28.46
CA ASP A 1035 -7.05 6.88 -29.88
C ASP A 1035 -8.04 7.84 -30.54
N PHE A 1036 -9.35 7.70 -30.25
CA PHE A 1036 -10.36 8.66 -30.71
C PHE A 1036 -10.07 10.10 -30.24
N LEU A 1037 -9.67 10.31 -28.99
CA LEU A 1037 -9.33 11.65 -28.49
C LEU A 1037 -8.07 12.22 -29.17
N ASP A 1038 -7.08 11.36 -29.44
CA ASP A 1038 -5.88 11.75 -30.19
C ASP A 1038 -6.23 12.12 -31.64
N GLU A 1039 -7.07 11.33 -32.33
CA GLU A 1039 -7.58 11.63 -33.67
C GLU A 1039 -8.36 12.95 -33.74
N GLN A 1040 -9.19 13.24 -32.72
CA GLN A 1040 -9.90 14.53 -32.65
C GLN A 1040 -8.93 15.69 -32.44
N ALA A 1041 -7.90 15.52 -31.61
CA ALA A 1041 -6.87 16.53 -31.45
C ALA A 1041 -6.10 16.78 -32.77
N ASP A 1042 -5.78 15.70 -33.50
CA ASP A 1042 -5.12 15.78 -34.81
C ASP A 1042 -5.99 16.47 -35.87
N LYS A 1043 -7.29 16.15 -35.93
CA LYS A 1043 -8.28 16.81 -36.83
C LYS A 1043 -8.32 18.33 -36.64
N HIS A 1044 -8.10 18.82 -35.42
CA HIS A 1044 -8.09 20.23 -35.08
C HIS A 1044 -6.68 20.84 -34.99
N SER A 1045 -5.65 20.14 -35.46
CA SER A 1045 -4.25 20.58 -35.44
C SER A 1045 -3.73 20.94 -34.04
N ILE A 1046 -4.20 20.25 -33.00
CA ILE A 1046 -3.75 20.45 -31.61
C ILE A 1046 -2.52 19.58 -31.36
N THR A 1047 -1.34 20.21 -31.37
CA THR A 1047 -0.06 19.55 -31.10
C THR A 1047 0.37 19.63 -29.63
N ASP A 1048 -0.33 20.42 -28.80
CA ASP A 1048 -0.02 20.55 -27.36
C ASP A 1048 -0.36 19.24 -26.63
N TYR A 1049 0.68 18.57 -26.11
CA TYR A 1049 0.59 17.35 -25.34
C TYR A 1049 -0.31 17.50 -24.11
N ASP A 1050 -0.25 18.64 -23.42
CA ASP A 1050 -1.04 18.88 -22.20
C ASP A 1050 -2.54 18.84 -22.48
N VAL A 1051 -2.97 19.28 -23.67
CA VAL A 1051 -4.38 19.25 -24.04
C VAL A 1051 -4.85 17.80 -24.15
N ARG A 1052 -4.09 16.94 -24.84
CA ARG A 1052 -4.39 15.51 -24.98
C ARG A 1052 -4.36 14.80 -23.63
N HIS A 1053 -3.35 15.08 -22.81
CA HIS A 1053 -3.27 14.58 -21.43
C HIS A 1053 -4.51 14.98 -20.63
N THR A 1054 -4.89 16.26 -20.69
CA THR A 1054 -6.05 16.77 -19.96
C THR A 1054 -7.34 16.12 -20.43
N TRP A 1055 -7.53 15.93 -21.75
CA TRP A 1055 -8.70 15.24 -22.30
C TRP A 1055 -8.78 13.79 -21.81
N LYS A 1056 -7.67 13.05 -21.83
CA LYS A 1056 -7.58 11.67 -21.32
C LYS A 1056 -7.91 11.59 -19.82
N SER A 1057 -7.31 12.48 -19.02
CA SER A 1057 -7.57 12.59 -17.57
C SER A 1057 -9.04 12.93 -17.26
N ASN A 1058 -9.59 13.93 -17.95
CA ASN A 1058 -10.99 14.35 -17.81
C ASN A 1058 -11.99 13.29 -18.28
N CYS A 1059 -11.61 12.45 -19.24
CA CYS A 1059 -12.44 11.42 -19.85
C CYS A 1059 -12.60 10.19 -18.94
N LEU A 1060 -11.49 9.66 -18.39
CA LEU A 1060 -11.47 8.38 -17.69
C LEU A 1060 -11.12 8.52 -16.19
N PRO A 1061 -9.88 8.85 -15.77
CA PRO A 1061 -9.51 8.92 -14.35
C PRO A 1061 -10.44 9.79 -13.50
N LEU A 1062 -10.70 11.03 -13.94
CA LEU A 1062 -11.44 12.02 -13.15
C LEU A 1062 -12.96 11.76 -13.12
N ARG A 1063 -13.47 10.83 -13.93
CA ARG A 1063 -14.90 10.51 -14.03
C ARG A 1063 -15.21 9.13 -13.49
N PHE A 1064 -14.54 8.12 -14.02
CA PHE A 1064 -14.79 6.74 -13.66
C PHE A 1064 -14.04 6.35 -12.39
N TRP A 1065 -12.71 6.46 -12.39
CA TRP A 1065 -11.87 5.97 -11.29
C TRP A 1065 -12.10 6.75 -10.00
N VAL A 1066 -12.14 8.08 -10.05
CA VAL A 1066 -12.47 8.91 -8.88
C VAL A 1066 -13.81 8.51 -8.28
N ASN A 1067 -14.82 8.25 -9.11
CA ASN A 1067 -16.14 7.87 -8.63
C ASN A 1067 -16.13 6.50 -7.94
N VAL A 1068 -15.39 5.53 -8.48
CA VAL A 1068 -15.24 4.18 -7.91
C VAL A 1068 -14.40 4.21 -6.62
N ILE A 1069 -13.30 4.97 -6.58
CA ILE A 1069 -12.46 5.13 -5.38
C ILE A 1069 -13.25 5.77 -4.24
N LYS A 1070 -14.03 6.82 -4.54
CA LYS A 1070 -14.86 7.49 -3.51
C LYS A 1070 -16.06 6.64 -3.09
N ASN A 1071 -16.53 5.75 -3.95
CA ASN A 1071 -17.73 4.94 -3.72
C ASN A 1071 -17.47 3.45 -3.96
N PRO A 1072 -16.63 2.79 -3.13
CA PRO A 1072 -16.34 1.37 -3.27
C PRO A 1072 -17.61 0.51 -3.08
N GLN A 1073 -18.63 1.01 -2.38
CA GLN A 1073 -19.94 0.36 -2.27
C GLN A 1073 -20.69 0.27 -3.61
N PHE A 1074 -20.23 0.92 -4.68
CA PHE A 1074 -20.76 0.67 -6.02
C PHE A 1074 -20.25 -0.64 -6.61
N VAL A 1075 -19.08 -1.12 -6.18
CA VAL A 1075 -18.43 -2.34 -6.69
C VAL A 1075 -18.62 -3.51 -5.73
N PHE A 1076 -18.63 -3.25 -4.42
CA PHE A 1076 -18.72 -4.28 -3.39
C PHE A 1076 -19.97 -4.14 -2.54
N ASP A 1077 -20.45 -5.27 -2.02
CA ASP A 1077 -21.53 -5.31 -1.04
C ASP A 1077 -20.99 -5.02 0.37
N ILE A 1078 -20.71 -3.74 0.60
CA ILE A 1078 -20.10 -3.20 1.82
C ILE A 1078 -20.86 -1.97 2.32
N HIS A 1079 -20.67 -1.67 3.60
CA HIS A 1079 -21.16 -0.44 4.21
C HIS A 1079 -20.05 0.60 4.32
N LYS A 1080 -20.25 1.78 3.75
CA LYS A 1080 -19.32 2.90 3.85
C LYS A 1080 -19.78 3.86 4.95
N ASN A 1081 -19.06 3.89 6.07
CA ASN A 1081 -19.31 4.83 7.15
C ASN A 1081 -18.75 6.24 6.83
N SER A 1082 -19.16 7.24 7.62
CA SER A 1082 -18.83 8.66 7.41
C SER A 1082 -17.32 8.95 7.39
N ILE A 1083 -16.56 8.37 8.33
CA ILE A 1083 -15.11 8.57 8.41
C ILE A 1083 -14.36 7.92 7.24
N THR A 1084 -14.79 6.73 6.81
CA THR A 1084 -14.21 6.04 5.65
C THR A 1084 -14.46 6.85 4.36
N ASP A 1085 -15.66 7.44 4.19
CA ASP A 1085 -15.94 8.34 3.07
C ASP A 1085 -15.02 9.57 3.05
N ALA A 1086 -14.76 10.17 4.21
CA ALA A 1086 -13.84 11.30 4.32
C ALA A 1086 -12.40 10.90 3.94
N CYS A 1087 -11.93 9.74 4.39
CA CYS A 1087 -10.59 9.23 4.06
C CYS A 1087 -10.45 8.87 2.58
N LEU A 1088 -11.43 8.17 2.00
CA LEU A 1088 -11.46 7.85 0.58
C LEU A 1088 -11.54 9.12 -0.29
N SER A 1089 -12.18 10.19 0.21
CA SER A 1089 -12.20 11.49 -0.48
C SER A 1089 -10.82 12.14 -0.53
N VAL A 1090 -9.99 11.97 0.51
CA VAL A 1090 -8.58 12.42 0.51
C VAL A 1090 -7.77 11.63 -0.53
N VAL A 1091 -7.88 10.29 -0.54
CA VAL A 1091 -7.20 9.44 -1.52
C VAL A 1091 -7.64 9.77 -2.96
N ALA A 1092 -8.95 9.95 -3.17
CA ALA A 1092 -9.49 10.35 -4.47
C ALA A 1092 -8.97 11.74 -4.90
N GLN A 1093 -8.81 12.69 -3.97
CA GLN A 1093 -8.20 13.98 -4.30
C GLN A 1093 -6.73 13.84 -4.70
N THR A 1094 -5.95 13.02 -4.01
CA THR A 1094 -4.57 12.71 -4.38
C THR A 1094 -4.50 12.07 -5.78
N PHE A 1095 -5.42 11.15 -6.09
CA PHE A 1095 -5.53 10.55 -7.42
C PHE A 1095 -5.83 11.60 -8.50
N MET A 1096 -6.74 12.54 -8.23
CA MET A 1096 -7.06 13.64 -9.16
C MET A 1096 -5.85 14.55 -9.39
N ASP A 1097 -5.16 14.91 -8.32
CA ASP A 1097 -3.97 15.75 -8.34
C ASP A 1097 -2.83 15.11 -9.15
N SER A 1098 -2.71 13.79 -9.08
CA SER A 1098 -1.75 12.99 -9.87
C SER A 1098 -2.03 13.03 -11.38
N CYS A 1099 -3.28 13.31 -11.79
CA CYS A 1099 -3.67 13.41 -13.19
C CYS A 1099 -3.47 14.82 -13.79
N SER A 1100 -3.10 15.82 -12.97
CA SER A 1100 -2.97 17.21 -13.39
C SER A 1100 -1.62 17.52 -14.04
N THR A 1101 -1.62 18.29 -15.13
CA THR A 1101 -0.39 18.81 -15.75
C THR A 1101 0.14 20.08 -15.06
N SER A 1102 -0.64 20.72 -14.19
CA SER A 1102 -0.21 21.94 -13.49
C SER A 1102 0.85 21.64 -12.43
N GLU A 1103 1.89 22.47 -12.33
CA GLU A 1103 2.85 22.41 -11.22
C GLU A 1103 2.17 22.68 -9.87
N HIS A 1104 2.56 21.92 -8.87
CA HIS A 1104 2.00 22.02 -7.52
C HIS A 1104 2.76 23.07 -6.71
N LYS A 1105 2.21 24.28 -6.64
CA LYS A 1105 2.70 25.32 -5.72
C LYS A 1105 2.14 25.05 -4.33
N LEU A 1106 2.97 24.48 -3.46
CA LEU A 1106 2.64 24.22 -2.06
C LEU A 1106 3.03 25.44 -1.21
N GLY A 1107 2.15 25.80 -0.30
CA GLY A 1107 2.34 26.91 0.65
C GLY A 1107 1.58 26.66 1.94
N LYS A 1108 1.71 27.55 2.93
CA LYS A 1108 1.07 27.40 4.25
C LYS A 1108 -0.47 27.28 4.17
N ASP A 1109 -1.08 27.92 3.18
CA ASP A 1109 -2.53 27.90 2.96
C ASP A 1109 -2.99 26.73 2.06
N SER A 1110 -2.07 25.81 1.72
CA SER A 1110 -2.44 24.62 0.94
C SER A 1110 -3.28 23.67 1.78
N PRO A 1111 -4.36 23.09 1.20
CA PRO A 1111 -5.17 22.08 1.89
C PRO A 1111 -4.33 20.92 2.44
N SER A 1112 -4.67 20.44 3.63
CA SER A 1112 -3.89 19.42 4.35
C SER A 1112 -3.75 18.10 3.59
N ASN A 1113 -4.76 17.70 2.82
CA ASN A 1113 -4.65 16.52 1.93
C ASN A 1113 -3.56 16.69 0.85
N LYS A 1114 -3.36 17.91 0.33
CA LYS A 1114 -2.28 18.19 -0.64
C LYS A 1114 -0.92 18.20 0.01
N LEU A 1115 -0.81 18.72 1.24
CA LEU A 1115 0.42 18.68 2.03
C LEU A 1115 0.81 17.24 2.40
N LEU A 1116 -0.18 16.41 2.73
CA LEU A 1116 0.02 15.04 3.19
C LEU A 1116 0.66 14.12 2.12
N TYR A 1117 0.27 14.29 0.85
CA TYR A 1117 0.79 13.52 -0.29
C TYR A 1117 1.72 14.31 -1.22
N ALA A 1118 2.20 15.48 -0.78
CA ALA A 1118 3.03 16.38 -1.58
C ALA A 1118 4.27 15.71 -2.19
N LYS A 1119 4.90 14.79 -1.45
CA LYS A 1119 6.11 14.08 -1.87
C LYS A 1119 5.83 12.93 -2.86
N ASP A 1120 4.61 12.39 -2.86
CA ASP A 1120 4.24 11.22 -3.66
C ASP A 1120 3.62 11.61 -5.01
N ILE A 1121 2.91 12.75 -5.06
CA ILE A 1121 2.23 13.24 -6.27
C ILE A 1121 3.16 13.32 -7.50
N PRO A 1122 4.43 13.79 -7.42
CA PRO A 1122 5.33 13.79 -8.57
C PRO A 1122 5.59 12.38 -9.14
N ASN A 1123 5.69 11.36 -8.28
CA ASN A 1123 5.89 9.98 -8.72
C ASN A 1123 4.64 9.45 -9.43
N TYR A 1124 3.46 9.72 -8.89
CA TYR A 1124 2.20 9.33 -9.53
C TYR A 1124 1.98 10.06 -10.86
N LYS A 1125 2.36 11.34 -10.99
CA LYS A 1125 2.34 12.06 -12.26
C LYS A 1125 3.19 11.37 -13.33
N ASN A 1126 4.40 10.94 -12.96
CA ASN A 1126 5.27 10.17 -13.85
C ASN A 1126 4.62 8.85 -14.29
N TRP A 1127 3.87 8.17 -13.40
CA TRP A 1127 3.13 6.96 -13.75
C TRP A 1127 2.00 7.26 -14.75
N VAL A 1128 1.25 8.35 -14.56
CA VAL A 1128 0.17 8.77 -15.47
C VAL A 1128 0.73 9.14 -16.85
N GLU A 1129 1.81 9.91 -16.90
CA GLU A 1129 2.46 10.29 -18.16
C GLU A 1129 2.97 9.06 -18.91
N ARG A 1130 3.63 8.13 -18.20
CA ARG A 1130 4.06 6.85 -18.76
C ARG A 1130 2.89 6.03 -19.25
N TYR A 1131 1.81 5.93 -18.48
CA TYR A 1131 0.60 5.18 -18.84
C TYR A 1131 0.01 5.70 -20.15
N TYR A 1132 -0.14 7.02 -20.31
CA TYR A 1132 -0.64 7.60 -21.56
C TYR A 1132 0.32 7.44 -22.74
N SER A 1133 1.64 7.50 -22.50
CA SER A 1133 2.66 7.25 -23.52
C SER A 1133 2.69 5.79 -23.97
N ASP A 1134 2.56 4.85 -23.05
CA ASP A 1134 2.56 3.42 -23.35
C ASP A 1134 1.29 3.04 -24.13
N ILE A 1135 0.13 3.61 -23.80
CA ILE A 1135 -1.12 3.41 -24.55
C ILE A 1135 -1.04 3.96 -25.97
N SER A 1136 -0.44 5.14 -26.17
CA SER A 1136 -0.34 5.73 -27.52
C SER A 1136 0.59 4.91 -28.43
N ARG A 1137 1.60 4.23 -27.85
CA ARG A 1137 2.51 3.32 -28.58
C ARG A 1137 1.88 1.96 -28.92
N MET A 1138 0.77 1.58 -28.29
CA MET A 1138 0.08 0.33 -28.63
C MET A 1138 -0.53 0.39 -30.04
N PRO A 1139 -0.63 -0.77 -30.73
CA PRO A 1139 -1.30 -0.83 -32.02
C PRO A 1139 -2.75 -0.32 -31.91
N ALA A 1140 -3.18 0.43 -32.92
CA ALA A 1140 -4.56 0.90 -33.02
C ALA A 1140 -5.52 -0.28 -33.13
N ILE A 1141 -6.65 -0.19 -32.44
CA ILE A 1141 -7.70 -1.22 -32.48
C ILE A 1141 -8.53 -0.99 -33.74
N SER A 1142 -8.71 -2.03 -34.55
CA SER A 1142 -9.57 -1.93 -35.72
C SER A 1142 -11.04 -1.74 -35.31
N ASP A 1143 -11.81 -0.97 -36.09
CA ASP A 1143 -13.25 -0.82 -35.84
C ASP A 1143 -13.97 -2.18 -35.86
N GLN A 1144 -13.50 -3.15 -36.66
CA GLN A 1144 -14.05 -4.49 -36.70
C GLN A 1144 -13.84 -5.26 -35.39
N ASP A 1145 -12.64 -5.23 -34.82
CA ASP A 1145 -12.34 -5.89 -33.55
C ASP A 1145 -13.11 -5.24 -32.39
N MET A 1146 -13.22 -3.90 -32.40
CA MET A 1146 -14.00 -3.18 -31.41
C MET A 1146 -15.50 -3.48 -31.54
N SER A 1147 -16.05 -3.52 -32.75
CA SER A 1147 -17.44 -3.93 -32.99
C SER A 1147 -17.70 -5.36 -32.52
N ALA A 1148 -16.79 -6.30 -32.77
CA ALA A 1148 -16.91 -7.68 -32.28
C ALA A 1148 -16.90 -7.74 -30.73
N TYR A 1149 -16.02 -6.98 -30.08
CA TYR A 1149 -16.00 -6.86 -28.63
C TYR A 1149 -17.30 -6.26 -28.07
N LEU A 1150 -17.80 -5.17 -28.66
CA LEU A 1150 -19.04 -4.51 -28.23
C LEU A 1150 -20.28 -5.40 -28.44
N ALA A 1151 -20.35 -6.13 -29.55
CA ALA A 1151 -21.42 -7.09 -29.81
C ALA A 1151 -21.44 -8.21 -28.76
N GLU A 1152 -20.27 -8.71 -28.34
CA GLU A 1152 -20.19 -9.71 -27.27
C GLU A 1152 -20.61 -9.13 -25.92
N GLN A 1153 -20.20 -7.89 -25.58
CA GLN A 1153 -20.65 -7.22 -24.35
C GLN A 1153 -22.18 -7.00 -24.33
N SER A 1154 -22.77 -6.64 -25.48
CA SER A 1154 -24.22 -6.55 -25.63
C SER A 1154 -24.91 -7.89 -25.43
N ARG A 1155 -24.37 -8.97 -26.02
CA ARG A 1155 -24.91 -10.33 -25.89
C ARG A 1155 -24.88 -10.82 -24.44
N LEU A 1156 -23.77 -10.59 -23.72
CA LEU A 1156 -23.60 -11.01 -22.32
C LEU A 1156 -24.57 -10.31 -21.37
N HIS A 1157 -24.99 -9.09 -21.70
CA HIS A 1157 -25.79 -8.24 -20.80
C HIS A 1157 -27.19 -7.91 -21.30
N LEU A 1158 -27.66 -8.54 -22.38
CA LEU A 1158 -28.94 -8.24 -23.03
C LEU A 1158 -30.15 -8.37 -22.08
N SER A 1159 -30.14 -9.37 -21.20
CA SER A 1159 -31.23 -9.64 -20.24
C SER A 1159 -31.06 -8.94 -18.90
N GLN A 1160 -30.03 -8.10 -18.73
CA GLN A 1160 -29.70 -7.50 -17.43
C GLN A 1160 -30.54 -6.26 -17.10
N PHE A 1161 -31.19 -5.63 -18.07
CA PHE A 1161 -32.05 -4.45 -17.84
C PHE A 1161 -33.36 -4.57 -18.62
N ASN A 1162 -34.44 -4.03 -18.07
CA ASN A 1162 -35.70 -3.92 -18.80
C ASN A 1162 -35.67 -2.68 -19.71
N SER A 1163 -35.42 -2.90 -21.01
CA SER A 1163 -35.39 -1.84 -22.01
C SER A 1163 -36.73 -1.11 -22.12
N MET A 1164 -37.86 -1.78 -21.91
CA MET A 1164 -39.20 -1.16 -22.00
C MET A 1164 -39.43 -0.15 -20.87
N SER A 1165 -39.03 -0.46 -19.64
CA SER A 1165 -39.10 0.48 -18.53
C SER A 1165 -38.21 1.72 -18.78
N ALA A 1166 -37.01 1.52 -19.35
CA ALA A 1166 -36.15 2.64 -19.74
C ALA A 1166 -36.78 3.50 -20.86
N LEU A 1167 -37.36 2.88 -21.89
CA LEU A 1167 -38.05 3.56 -22.98
C LEU A 1167 -39.24 4.38 -22.48
N HIS A 1168 -40.00 3.84 -21.52
CA HIS A 1168 -41.12 4.53 -20.90
C HIS A 1168 -40.66 5.80 -20.15
N GLU A 1169 -39.61 5.70 -19.35
CA GLU A 1169 -39.03 6.86 -18.66
C GLU A 1169 -38.47 7.89 -19.65
N ILE A 1170 -37.82 7.48 -20.74
CA ILE A 1170 -37.36 8.40 -21.80
C ILE A 1170 -38.56 9.10 -22.47
N TYR A 1171 -39.66 8.39 -22.68
CA TYR A 1171 -40.86 8.95 -23.31
C TYR A 1171 -41.46 10.11 -22.50
N THR A 1172 -41.29 10.15 -21.18
CA THR A 1172 -41.73 11.31 -20.37
C THR A 1172 -41.06 12.62 -20.82
N TYR A 1173 -39.81 12.57 -21.29
CA TYR A 1173 -39.10 13.71 -21.86
C TYR A 1173 -39.61 14.08 -23.26
N ILE A 1174 -40.06 13.11 -24.05
CA ILE A 1174 -40.73 13.36 -25.34
C ILE A 1174 -42.02 14.13 -25.11
N VAL A 1175 -42.83 13.74 -24.12
CA VAL A 1175 -44.08 14.43 -23.77
C VAL A 1175 -43.80 15.85 -23.28
N LYS A 1176 -42.79 16.02 -22.44
CA LYS A 1176 -42.42 17.32 -21.86
C LYS A 1176 -41.92 18.34 -22.90
N TYR A 1177 -41.22 17.90 -23.93
CA TYR A 1177 -40.58 18.75 -24.95
C TYR A 1177 -41.11 18.46 -26.36
N LYS A 1178 -42.38 18.08 -26.45
CA LYS A 1178 -43.01 17.55 -27.66
C LYS A 1178 -42.86 18.51 -28.85
N ASP A 1179 -43.22 19.77 -28.66
CA ASP A 1179 -43.29 20.75 -29.75
C ASP A 1179 -41.90 21.11 -30.26
N GLU A 1180 -40.92 21.24 -29.37
CA GLU A 1180 -39.53 21.53 -29.72
C GLU A 1180 -38.91 20.38 -30.53
N ILE A 1181 -39.16 19.13 -30.12
CA ILE A 1181 -38.64 17.93 -30.79
C ILE A 1181 -39.28 17.78 -32.17
N LEU A 1182 -40.61 17.92 -32.28
CA LEU A 1182 -41.30 17.85 -33.57
C LEU A 1182 -40.87 18.96 -34.53
N SER A 1183 -40.61 20.17 -34.00
CA SER A 1183 -40.07 21.30 -34.77
C SER A 1183 -38.64 21.04 -35.25
N ALA A 1184 -37.77 20.50 -34.39
CA ALA A 1184 -36.40 20.16 -34.76
C ALA A 1184 -36.33 19.06 -35.82
N LEU A 1185 -37.14 18.01 -35.70
CA LEU A 1185 -37.24 16.94 -36.70
C LEU A 1185 -37.78 17.42 -38.06
N GLN A 1186 -38.59 18.49 -38.06
CA GLN A 1186 -39.07 19.12 -39.29
C GLN A 1186 -38.01 19.98 -39.96
N LYS A 1187 -37.09 20.58 -39.18
CA LYS A 1187 -36.01 21.43 -39.69
C LYS A 1187 -34.85 20.61 -40.26
N ASP A 1188 -34.55 19.45 -39.69
CA ASP A 1188 -33.44 18.59 -40.12
C ASP A 1188 -33.74 17.82 -41.42
N ASP A 1189 -32.89 18.00 -42.45
CA ASP A 1189 -33.07 17.42 -43.78
C ASP A 1189 -33.06 15.89 -43.80
N GLN A 1190 -32.14 15.29 -43.03
CA GLN A 1190 -32.01 13.84 -42.91
C GLN A 1190 -33.24 13.24 -42.22
N SER A 1191 -33.74 13.90 -41.18
CA SER A 1191 -34.96 13.52 -40.46
C SER A 1191 -36.22 13.60 -41.34
N ARG A 1192 -36.30 14.61 -42.21
CA ARG A 1192 -37.36 14.71 -43.23
C ARG A 1192 -37.30 13.58 -44.24
N ARG A 1193 -36.12 13.26 -44.78
CA ARG A 1193 -35.93 12.15 -45.75
C ARG A 1193 -36.38 10.81 -45.16
N GLN A 1194 -36.18 10.58 -43.87
CA GLN A 1194 -36.56 9.34 -43.19
C GLN A 1194 -37.98 9.36 -42.59
N ARG A 1195 -38.74 10.45 -42.78
CA ARG A 1195 -40.08 10.70 -42.22
C ARG A 1195 -40.14 10.50 -40.70
N LEU A 1196 -39.11 10.92 -39.98
CA LEU A 1196 -38.99 10.67 -38.53
C LEU A 1196 -40.06 11.39 -37.71
N ARG A 1197 -40.45 12.61 -38.13
CA ARG A 1197 -41.52 13.37 -37.48
C ARG A 1197 -42.84 12.58 -37.45
N GLY A 1198 -43.30 12.09 -38.61
CA GLY A 1198 -44.56 11.34 -38.70
C GLY A 1198 -44.52 10.02 -37.92
N LYS A 1199 -43.36 9.37 -37.82
CA LYS A 1199 -43.18 8.19 -36.97
C LYS A 1199 -43.26 8.52 -35.48
N LEU A 1200 -42.72 9.67 -35.05
CA LEU A 1200 -42.85 10.10 -33.66
C LEU A 1200 -44.30 10.50 -33.33
N GLU A 1201 -44.99 11.20 -34.23
CA GLU A 1201 -46.42 11.51 -34.10
C GLU A 1201 -47.23 10.21 -33.96
N GLN A 1202 -46.95 9.19 -34.78
CA GLN A 1202 -47.57 7.86 -34.65
C GLN A 1202 -47.33 7.22 -33.27
N VAL A 1203 -46.13 7.32 -32.71
CA VAL A 1203 -45.84 6.82 -31.34
C VAL A 1203 -46.68 7.57 -30.32
N ILE A 1204 -46.75 8.90 -30.42
CA ILE A 1204 -47.49 9.76 -29.49
C ILE A 1204 -49.00 9.45 -29.56
N ASP A 1205 -49.55 9.32 -30.77
CA ASP A 1205 -50.96 9.00 -30.96
C ASP A 1205 -51.28 7.59 -30.43
N THR A 1206 -50.39 6.61 -30.66
CA THR A 1206 -50.57 5.24 -30.14
C THR A 1206 -50.50 5.21 -28.61
N MET A 1207 -49.66 6.05 -27.98
CA MET A 1207 -49.63 6.22 -26.54
C MET A 1207 -50.87 6.90 -25.98
N ALA A 1208 -51.39 7.91 -26.67
CA ALA A 1208 -52.61 8.61 -26.28
C ALA A 1208 -53.87 7.73 -26.40
N LEU A 1209 -53.85 6.70 -27.26
CA LEU A 1209 -54.90 5.67 -27.35
C LEU A 1209 -54.83 4.62 -26.22
N ALA A 1210 -53.79 4.67 -25.39
CA ALA A 1210 -53.55 3.72 -24.32
C ALA A 1210 -53.83 4.31 -22.91
N SER A 1211 -53.65 5.63 -22.76
CA SER A 1211 -54.12 6.46 -21.64
C SER A 1211 -55.63 6.69 -21.72
#